data_AF-A0A2I1KS28-F1
#
_entry.id   AF-A0A2I1KS28-F1
#
_cell.length_a   1.000
_cell.length_b   1.000
_cell.length_c   1.000
_cell.angle_alpha   90.00
_cell.angle_beta   90.00
_cell.angle_gamma   90.00
#
_symmetry.space_group_name_H-M   'P 1'
#
loop_
_entity.id
_entity.type
_entity.pdbx_description
1 polymer ?
#
loop_
_entity_poly.entity_id
_entity_poly.type
_entity_poly.pdbx_seq_one_letter_code
_entity_poly.pdbx_strand_id
1 'polypeptide(L)'
;MRSARHKPPLACRLLPTGLYIAAVLVIIETVFGSISWVDRSLDLVFTWLIPLPIIDWFSAIVTILLAAGLGRRKRLAWVATTLIAAGLLVLYSLILGVALFVPNSVSDAPSPAQATPETLPAWLVCAMTANVIILLIILAALLRHRGYYTVRSQPGDYKRALSVFVLGATTVAVIGINVLFMMRGVGLHQVFDLLAGRHEPDWLFSAMGLGWALCALASLWLIMQARHKAAQIDTEEELRIRALLADNPTDSLGYFATRRDKSAILTEHGGVVYRSTMGVALASGDPLGDPSVWPTAARAFLTHASDYGLAPAVIGASEAGARAYVQAGLKAVRIGDEAVLRPSRFRLAELPEVRRAVRHVTDLGYTVRIRRHRQIPAEELAHLTFLADQWLGGGEERGFSMALSRLGDPSDGQCVMVEALFPAGDERGEVAALLSFVPWGADGLSLDVMRRHPRADNGVTELMVSSLMAAGSDLSINQVSLNFVVFRSAFEQGEKIGASALLSLWHKILLFASRWWQLESLYRSNQKYNPEWFPRLICYADAADMPRTSLAMGVAEGFVNLPARLGGDTGPQPMRSAEDSERLLAVTAGAVERKRPARVPTEVRERLASRERMLADGVEPYPACVTVTSSCAAALAAGPAQPTPASGSGSGSDDAAAGTGAISPVTVAGRVMSLRDHGGVIFASLRDWSGDLQVLLDAGGAGQECLASFRRLVRIGDQVAVTGAPGASRNGTPSLVASSWTMTSKALRPLPNKHRGLQDPEMRVRQRHLALIISSRDRRMLVARSHAIQAVRSTLLQRGYLEVETPMLHPVHGGANARPFRTHINAYDLDLYLRIAPELYLKRLMVAGADRVFEIGRSFRNEGADATHNPEFTMLEAYQSYADYTVMKEVVQDLAVHAAKAALGTTVIRGTVGGVVHEVDLAAPWRTVSVCDAVAEHLGEPVDASTSLGTLQAFADRLNLAYDPAWGWGTLVQHLYEHLAEGTTAQPTFFTDFPAETSPLTRPHRSLPLLAERWDLIIFGSEVGTAYSELVDPVLQRERLTAQSLAAAGGDPEAMELDEAFLQALEQGMPPTGGLGVGLDRLVMMLTGASIRETITFPLVRPGK
;
A
#
# COMPACT_ATOMS: atom_id res chain seq x y z
N MET A 1 -3.81 -10.13 -22.32
CA MET A 1 -2.34 -10.38 -22.39
C MET A 1 -1.76 -9.71 -23.64
N ARG A 2 -1.11 -8.56 -23.48
CA ARG A 2 -0.10 -7.92 -24.38
C ARG A 2 0.29 -6.58 -23.75
N SER A 3 0.97 -6.63 -22.61
CA SER A 3 1.63 -5.48 -21.99
C SER A 3 2.88 -5.99 -21.25
N ALA A 4 3.71 -6.73 -21.98
CA ALA A 4 5.12 -6.84 -21.62
C ALA A 4 5.79 -5.57 -22.14
N ARG A 5 6.65 -4.95 -21.33
CA ARG A 5 7.46 -3.77 -21.66
C ARG A 5 8.29 -4.02 -22.92
N HIS A 6 7.73 -3.84 -24.11
CA HIS A 6 8.54 -3.68 -25.29
C HIS A 6 9.17 -2.29 -25.24
N LYS A 7 10.43 -2.25 -24.79
CA LYS A 7 11.32 -1.13 -25.09
C LYS A 7 11.13 -0.79 -26.58
N PRO A 8 10.93 0.48 -26.93
CA PRO A 8 10.67 0.84 -28.32
C PRO A 8 11.82 0.35 -29.20
N PRO A 9 11.53 -0.11 -30.44
CA PRO A 9 12.56 -0.60 -31.36
C PRO A 9 13.70 0.40 -31.45
N LEU A 10 14.95 -0.10 -31.52
CA LEU A 10 16.15 0.73 -31.52
C LEU A 10 16.08 1.87 -32.54
N ALA A 11 15.58 1.59 -33.75
CA ALA A 11 15.36 2.58 -34.80
C ALA A 11 14.40 3.72 -34.39
N CYS A 12 13.32 3.41 -33.66
CA CYS A 12 12.36 4.41 -33.17
C CYS A 12 12.91 5.29 -32.04
N ARG A 13 13.99 4.88 -31.37
CA ARG A 13 14.71 5.70 -30.37
C ARG A 13 15.81 6.54 -30.99
N LEU A 14 16.57 5.95 -31.92
CA LEU A 14 17.71 6.61 -32.54
C LEU A 14 17.29 7.68 -33.53
N LEU A 15 16.20 7.49 -34.27
CA LEU A 15 15.80 8.41 -35.34
C LEU A 15 15.40 9.82 -34.83
N PRO A 16 14.58 9.98 -33.77
CA PRO A 16 14.34 11.30 -33.16
C PRO A 16 15.62 11.94 -32.61
N THR A 17 16.47 11.15 -31.97
CA THR A 17 17.74 11.61 -31.37
C THR A 17 18.72 12.08 -32.46
N GLY A 18 18.83 11.33 -33.56
CA GLY A 18 19.65 11.68 -34.72
C GLY A 18 19.17 12.94 -35.41
N LEU A 19 17.84 13.15 -35.53
CA LEU A 19 17.28 14.41 -36.03
C LEU A 19 17.56 15.59 -35.07
N TYR A 20 17.48 15.40 -33.74
CA TYR A 20 17.88 16.43 -32.79
C TYR A 20 19.36 16.81 -32.94
N ILE A 21 20.25 15.82 -33.05
CA ILE A 21 21.68 16.03 -33.27
C ILE A 21 21.89 16.78 -34.58
N ALA A 22 21.26 16.34 -35.67
CA ALA A 22 21.34 17.02 -36.97
C ALA A 22 20.90 18.48 -36.87
N ALA A 23 19.79 18.77 -36.20
CA ALA A 23 19.33 20.14 -36.03
C ALA A 23 20.27 21.01 -35.19
N VAL A 24 20.87 20.45 -34.12
CA VAL A 24 21.88 21.16 -33.33
C VAL A 24 23.11 21.46 -34.18
N LEU A 25 23.57 20.50 -34.99
CA LEU A 25 24.69 20.72 -35.91
C LEU A 25 24.36 21.80 -36.95
N VAL A 26 23.12 21.85 -37.47
CA VAL A 26 22.69 22.90 -38.40
C VAL A 26 22.73 24.28 -37.71
N ILE A 27 22.29 24.37 -36.45
CA ILE A 27 22.38 25.61 -35.67
C ILE A 27 23.83 26.01 -35.45
N ILE A 28 24.71 25.06 -35.09
CA ILE A 28 26.13 25.33 -34.88
C ILE A 28 26.76 25.84 -36.18
N GLU A 29 26.47 25.21 -37.32
CA GLU A 29 26.97 25.65 -38.62
C GLU A 29 26.44 27.05 -39.00
N THR A 30 25.15 27.28 -38.80
CA THR A 30 24.52 28.56 -39.13
C THR A 30 25.05 29.72 -38.25
N VAL A 31 25.45 29.44 -37.00
CA VAL A 31 25.95 30.47 -36.06
C VAL A 31 27.47 30.63 -36.12
N PHE A 32 28.20 29.52 -36.28
CA PHE A 32 29.66 29.46 -36.12
C PHE A 32 30.40 29.05 -37.40
N GLY A 33 29.72 28.89 -38.54
CA GLY A 33 30.34 28.53 -39.83
C GLY A 33 31.36 29.56 -40.36
N SER A 34 31.38 30.78 -39.80
CA SER A 34 32.47 31.74 -40.05
C SER A 34 33.82 31.32 -39.43
N ILE A 35 33.82 30.33 -38.53
CA ILE A 35 35.02 29.79 -37.89
C ILE A 35 35.53 28.60 -38.71
N SER A 36 36.68 28.78 -39.37
CA SER A 36 37.22 27.87 -40.40
C SER A 36 37.50 26.42 -40.00
N TRP A 37 37.56 26.10 -38.69
CA TRP A 37 37.70 24.72 -38.22
C TRP A 37 36.33 24.07 -37.94
N VAL A 38 35.32 24.85 -37.57
CA VAL A 38 33.94 24.39 -37.37
C VAL A 38 33.34 24.02 -38.71
N ASP A 39 33.42 24.94 -39.68
CA ASP A 39 32.99 24.78 -41.07
C ASP A 39 33.57 23.51 -41.71
N ARG A 40 34.91 23.34 -41.74
CA ARG A 40 35.55 22.13 -42.27
C ARG A 40 35.14 20.83 -41.56
N SER A 41 34.86 20.89 -40.25
CA SER A 41 34.48 19.70 -39.48
C SER A 41 33.01 19.32 -39.72
N LEU A 42 32.13 20.31 -39.84
CA LEU A 42 30.71 20.12 -40.08
C LEU A 42 30.40 19.84 -41.55
N ASP A 43 31.14 20.43 -42.49
CA ASP A 43 31.03 20.15 -43.94
C ASP A 43 31.27 18.66 -44.23
N LEU A 44 32.25 18.04 -43.56
CA LEU A 44 32.47 16.60 -43.63
C LEU A 44 31.25 15.81 -43.12
N VAL A 45 30.63 16.25 -42.03
CA VAL A 45 29.48 15.57 -41.42
C VAL A 45 28.22 15.74 -42.29
N PHE A 46 27.93 16.93 -42.78
CA PHE A 46 26.76 17.19 -43.64
C PHE A 46 26.90 16.54 -45.00
N THR A 47 28.10 16.52 -45.57
CA THR A 47 28.30 15.90 -46.88
C THR A 47 28.13 14.39 -46.86
N TRP A 48 28.56 13.70 -45.77
CA TRP A 48 28.59 12.24 -45.72
C TRP A 48 27.50 11.57 -44.87
N LEU A 49 26.95 12.26 -43.87
CA LEU A 49 26.10 11.62 -42.84
C LEU A 49 24.70 12.22 -42.73
N ILE A 50 24.51 13.48 -43.12
CA ILE A 50 23.23 14.20 -42.93
C ILE A 50 22.74 14.72 -44.28
N PRO A 51 21.79 14.03 -44.94
CA PRO A 51 21.36 14.36 -46.30
C PRO A 51 20.38 15.54 -46.32
N LEU A 52 20.80 16.71 -45.83
CA LEU A 52 20.03 17.96 -45.85
C LEU A 52 20.53 18.85 -47.00
N PRO A 53 19.65 19.27 -47.93
CA PRO A 53 20.06 20.04 -49.11
C PRO A 53 20.32 21.53 -48.81
N ILE A 54 19.78 22.03 -47.69
CA ILE A 54 19.88 23.44 -47.28
C ILE A 54 20.16 23.47 -45.78
N ILE A 55 21.22 24.16 -45.38
CA ILE A 55 21.66 24.33 -43.99
C ILE A 55 21.34 25.77 -43.58
N ASP A 56 20.19 25.97 -42.94
CA ASP A 56 19.72 27.28 -42.52
C ASP A 56 18.84 27.19 -41.26
N TRP A 57 18.44 28.35 -40.74
CA TRP A 57 17.54 28.43 -39.57
C TRP A 57 16.21 27.69 -39.79
N PHE A 58 15.69 27.66 -41.02
CA PHE A 58 14.45 26.99 -41.35
C PHE A 58 14.61 25.47 -41.27
N SER A 59 15.65 24.90 -41.89
CA SER A 59 15.91 23.47 -41.85
C SER A 59 16.25 22.98 -40.44
N ALA A 60 16.95 23.78 -39.63
CA ALA A 60 17.18 23.50 -38.20
C ALA A 60 15.86 23.37 -37.43
N ILE A 61 14.98 24.37 -37.56
CA ILE A 61 13.71 24.41 -36.84
C ILE A 61 12.80 23.27 -37.30
N VAL A 62 12.61 23.07 -38.60
CA VAL A 62 11.79 21.97 -39.14
C VAL A 62 12.30 20.62 -38.63
N THR A 63 13.62 20.41 -38.61
CA THR A 63 14.22 19.17 -38.09
C THR A 63 13.96 18.97 -36.60
N ILE A 64 14.04 20.03 -35.76
CA ILE A 64 13.67 19.97 -34.34
C ILE A 64 12.20 19.55 -34.17
N LEU A 65 11.32 20.08 -35.02
CA LEU A 65 9.89 19.79 -34.94
C LEU A 65 9.56 18.36 -35.34
N LEU A 66 10.20 17.84 -36.40
CA LEU A 66 10.06 16.46 -36.81
C LEU A 66 10.64 15.51 -35.76
N ALA A 67 11.79 15.83 -35.18
CA ALA A 67 12.39 15.11 -34.05
C ALA A 67 11.43 15.04 -32.85
N ALA A 68 10.91 16.19 -32.41
CA ALA A 68 9.97 16.27 -31.30
C ALA A 68 8.67 15.50 -31.57
N GLY A 69 8.15 15.59 -32.79
CA GLY A 69 6.92 14.91 -33.21
C GLY A 69 7.07 13.39 -33.30
N LEU A 70 8.18 12.91 -33.87
CA LEU A 70 8.51 11.48 -33.94
C LEU A 70 8.80 10.90 -32.55
N GLY A 71 9.49 11.64 -31.68
CA GLY A 71 9.70 11.27 -30.28
C GLY A 71 8.39 11.08 -29.52
N ARG A 72 7.36 11.90 -29.85
CA ARG A 72 5.99 11.78 -29.32
C ARG A 72 5.10 10.79 -30.08
N ARG A 73 5.67 9.99 -30.98
CA ARG A 73 4.96 8.98 -31.81
C ARG A 73 3.82 9.55 -32.65
N LYS A 74 3.85 10.85 -32.98
CA LYS A 74 2.77 11.50 -33.73
C LYS A 74 2.73 11.01 -35.15
N ARG A 75 1.54 10.55 -35.59
CA ARG A 75 1.33 10.07 -36.96
C ARG A 75 1.63 11.16 -38.01
N LEU A 76 1.31 12.42 -37.73
CA LEU A 76 1.56 13.53 -38.65
C LEU A 76 3.06 13.82 -38.84
N ALA A 77 3.85 13.74 -37.76
CA ALA A 77 5.31 13.90 -37.85
C ALA A 77 5.96 12.73 -38.61
N TRP A 78 5.44 11.51 -38.42
CA TRP A 78 5.84 10.35 -39.22
C TRP A 78 5.51 10.55 -40.71
N VAL A 79 4.30 11.00 -41.06
CA VAL A 79 3.93 11.29 -42.46
C VAL A 79 4.86 12.36 -43.04
N ALA A 80 5.04 13.48 -42.35
CA ALA A 80 5.88 14.58 -42.83
C ALA A 80 7.35 14.15 -43.02
N THR A 81 7.93 13.44 -42.05
CA THR A 81 9.32 12.94 -42.15
C THR A 81 9.46 11.92 -43.28
N THR A 82 8.46 11.06 -43.47
CA THR A 82 8.45 10.07 -44.56
C THR A 82 8.38 10.74 -45.94
N LEU A 83 7.51 11.75 -46.10
CA LEU A 83 7.39 12.52 -47.34
C LEU A 83 8.67 13.31 -47.64
N ILE A 84 9.26 13.95 -46.63
CA ILE A 84 10.52 14.70 -46.78
C ILE A 84 11.66 13.75 -47.15
N ALA A 85 11.81 12.62 -46.44
CA ALA A 85 12.84 11.63 -46.74
C ALA A 85 12.68 11.02 -48.14
N ALA A 86 11.44 10.75 -48.57
CA ALA A 86 11.15 10.26 -49.92
C ALA A 86 11.44 11.33 -50.99
N GLY A 87 11.07 12.59 -50.74
CA GLY A 87 11.37 13.71 -51.65
C GLY A 87 12.87 13.95 -51.79
N LEU A 88 13.61 13.93 -50.69
CA LEU A 88 15.08 14.02 -50.69
C LEU A 88 15.72 12.83 -51.41
N LEU A 89 15.20 11.62 -51.21
CA LEU A 89 15.69 10.43 -51.90
C LEU A 89 15.56 10.59 -53.41
N VAL A 90 14.41 11.07 -53.89
CA VAL A 90 14.17 11.35 -55.31
C VAL A 90 15.13 12.44 -55.81
N LEU A 91 15.29 13.53 -55.05
CA LEU A 91 16.18 14.64 -55.41
C LEU A 91 17.64 14.17 -55.55
N TYR A 92 18.20 13.51 -54.53
CA TYR A 92 19.57 13.02 -54.56
C TYR A 92 19.77 11.94 -55.62
N SER A 93 18.78 11.07 -55.87
CA SER A 93 18.85 10.08 -56.94
C SER A 93 18.81 10.72 -58.33
N LEU A 94 18.04 11.80 -58.51
CA LEU A 94 18.01 12.56 -59.76
C LEU A 94 19.34 13.27 -59.99
N ILE A 95 19.90 13.93 -58.96
CA ILE A 95 21.20 14.62 -59.06
C ILE A 95 22.31 13.60 -59.37
N LEU A 96 22.33 12.47 -58.67
CA LEU A 96 23.27 11.38 -58.94
C LEU A 96 23.08 10.79 -60.34
N GLY A 97 21.83 10.64 -60.80
CA GLY A 97 21.51 10.21 -62.16
C GLY A 97 22.01 11.20 -63.22
N VAL A 98 21.76 12.49 -63.03
CA VAL A 98 22.28 13.56 -63.91
C VAL A 98 23.81 13.56 -63.92
N ALA A 99 24.44 13.42 -62.75
CA ALA A 99 25.89 13.34 -62.60
C ALA A 99 26.53 12.13 -63.31
N LEU A 100 25.81 11.00 -63.38
CA LEU A 100 26.28 9.75 -63.98
C LEU A 100 25.90 9.60 -65.47
N PHE A 101 24.80 10.23 -65.91
CA PHE A 101 24.21 9.99 -67.23
C PHE A 101 24.18 11.19 -68.18
N VAL A 102 24.50 12.42 -67.76
CA VAL A 102 24.68 13.53 -68.71
C VAL A 102 26.10 13.46 -69.29
N PRO A 103 26.27 13.12 -70.59
CA PRO A 103 27.57 13.18 -71.23
C PRO A 103 27.92 14.66 -71.47
N ASN A 104 29.19 15.03 -71.24
CA ASN A 104 29.74 16.35 -71.54
C ASN A 104 29.64 16.65 -73.05
N SER A 105 28.49 17.12 -73.52
CA SER A 105 28.30 17.53 -74.91
C SER A 105 27.72 18.94 -74.99
N VAL A 106 28.52 19.94 -74.57
CA VAL A 106 28.51 21.29 -75.15
C VAL A 106 29.94 21.85 -75.06
N SER A 107 30.71 21.72 -76.13
CA SER A 107 31.92 22.51 -76.35
C SER A 107 32.00 22.91 -77.82
N ASP A 108 31.51 24.10 -78.14
CA ASP A 108 31.81 24.79 -79.39
C ASP A 108 32.11 26.27 -79.06
N ALA A 109 33.39 26.60 -78.84
CA ALA A 109 34.08 27.85 -79.22
C ALA A 109 35.46 27.99 -78.53
N PRO A 110 36.44 28.69 -79.13
CA PRO A 110 37.86 28.38 -78.97
C PRO A 110 38.60 29.34 -78.01
N SER A 111 39.44 28.81 -77.13
CA SER A 111 40.63 29.45 -76.54
C SER A 111 41.44 28.43 -75.70
N PRO A 112 42.77 28.30 -75.88
CA PRO A 112 43.57 27.31 -75.17
C PRO A 112 44.20 27.93 -73.91
N ALA A 113 43.57 27.74 -72.75
CA ALA A 113 44.25 27.67 -71.44
C ALA A 113 43.20 27.33 -70.36
N GLN A 114 43.35 26.14 -69.76
CA GLN A 114 42.69 25.72 -68.52
C GLN A 114 41.16 25.51 -68.55
N ALA A 115 40.68 24.62 -69.42
CA ALA A 115 39.36 24.00 -69.24
C ALA A 115 39.54 22.49 -69.03
N THR A 116 39.66 22.08 -67.76
CA THR A 116 39.43 20.68 -67.39
C THR A 116 37.92 20.41 -67.46
N PRO A 117 37.47 19.30 -68.09
CA PRO A 117 36.05 18.95 -68.08
C PRO A 117 35.65 18.65 -66.63
N GLU A 118 34.81 19.49 -66.02
CA GLU A 118 34.32 19.30 -64.65
C GLU A 118 33.35 18.11 -64.61
N THR A 119 33.89 16.90 -64.58
CA THR A 119 33.19 15.79 -63.93
C THR A 119 33.11 16.09 -62.44
N LEU A 120 31.94 15.89 -61.82
CA LEU A 120 31.82 16.01 -60.38
C LEU A 120 32.88 15.10 -59.72
N PRO A 121 33.63 15.60 -58.73
CA PRO A 121 34.76 14.87 -58.20
C PRO A 121 34.29 13.54 -57.59
N ALA A 122 35.09 12.48 -57.75
CA ALA A 122 34.69 11.11 -57.38
C ALA A 122 34.21 11.00 -55.91
N TRP A 123 34.79 11.79 -55.00
CA TRP A 123 34.38 11.83 -53.60
C TRP A 123 32.94 12.37 -53.42
N LEU A 124 32.48 13.30 -54.27
CA LEU A 124 31.13 13.85 -54.23
C LEU A 124 30.09 12.85 -54.75
N VAL A 125 30.44 12.07 -55.78
CA VAL A 125 29.60 10.95 -56.25
C VAL A 125 29.48 9.88 -55.15
N CYS A 126 30.58 9.59 -54.44
CA CYS A 126 30.56 8.69 -53.29
C CYS A 126 29.71 9.23 -52.13
N ALA A 127 29.82 10.52 -51.81
CA ALA A 127 29.03 11.17 -50.78
C ALA A 127 27.53 11.17 -51.12
N MET A 128 27.16 11.49 -52.37
CA MET A 128 25.76 11.41 -52.83
C MET A 128 25.21 9.98 -52.80
N THR A 129 26.03 8.99 -53.18
CA THR A 129 25.66 7.57 -53.05
C THR A 129 25.43 7.19 -51.59
N ALA A 130 26.28 7.64 -50.66
CA ALA A 130 26.10 7.42 -49.22
C ALA A 130 24.80 8.05 -48.71
N ASN A 131 24.48 9.29 -49.13
CA ASN A 131 23.24 9.98 -48.77
C ASN A 131 21.98 9.25 -49.27
N VAL A 132 22.00 8.70 -50.49
CA VAL A 132 20.91 7.86 -51.02
C VAL A 132 20.73 6.59 -50.16
N ILE A 133 21.83 5.92 -49.78
CA ILE A 133 21.78 4.74 -48.91
C ILE A 133 21.22 5.08 -47.52
N ILE A 134 21.67 6.19 -46.91
CA ILE A 134 21.19 6.66 -45.61
C ILE A 134 19.68 6.96 -45.67
N LEU A 135 19.22 7.65 -46.72
CA LEU A 135 17.79 7.94 -46.92
C LEU A 135 16.96 6.66 -47.11
N LEU A 136 17.47 5.67 -47.84
CA LEU A 136 16.82 4.36 -47.96
C LEU A 136 16.71 3.63 -46.62
N ILE A 137 17.76 3.66 -45.79
CA ILE A 137 17.74 3.09 -44.43
C ILE A 137 16.71 3.80 -43.55
N ILE A 138 16.69 5.13 -43.56
CA ILE A 138 15.73 5.95 -42.81
C ILE A 138 14.30 5.65 -43.26
N LEU A 139 14.05 5.60 -44.57
CA LEU A 139 12.73 5.32 -45.14
C LEU A 139 12.26 3.89 -44.82
N ALA A 140 13.15 2.90 -44.93
CA ALA A 140 12.86 1.52 -44.56
C ALA A 140 12.52 1.40 -43.07
N ALA A 141 13.25 2.10 -42.19
CA ALA A 141 12.96 2.13 -40.76
C ALA A 141 11.60 2.78 -40.45
N LEU A 142 11.29 3.91 -41.09
CA LEU A 142 10.00 4.62 -40.93
C LEU A 142 8.82 3.78 -41.41
N LEU A 143 8.94 3.09 -42.55
CA LEU A 143 7.88 2.25 -43.11
C LEU A 143 7.69 0.94 -42.32
N ARG A 144 8.79 0.27 -41.94
CA ARG A 144 8.78 -0.97 -41.13
C ARG A 144 8.10 -0.76 -39.78
N HIS A 145 8.32 0.39 -39.16
CA HIS A 145 7.74 0.73 -37.86
C HIS A 145 6.54 1.68 -37.94
N ARG A 146 5.81 1.71 -39.07
CA ARG A 146 4.59 2.54 -39.22
C ARG A 146 3.57 2.36 -38.08
N GLY A 147 3.45 1.13 -37.57
CA GLY A 147 2.53 0.78 -36.48
C GLY A 147 2.94 1.32 -35.10
N TYR A 148 4.12 1.91 -34.96
CA TYR A 148 4.59 2.55 -33.74
C TYR A 148 4.09 4.01 -33.60
N TYR A 149 3.79 4.67 -34.73
CA TYR A 149 3.37 6.08 -34.78
C TYR A 149 1.85 6.21 -34.80
N THR A 150 1.19 5.77 -33.73
CA THR A 150 -0.27 5.70 -33.62
C THR A 150 -0.91 6.93 -32.99
N VAL A 151 -0.12 7.81 -32.35
CA VAL A 151 -0.64 8.96 -31.61
C VAL A 151 -1.36 9.90 -32.57
N ARG A 152 -2.66 10.07 -32.32
CA ARG A 152 -3.54 10.90 -33.15
C ARG A 152 -3.30 12.36 -32.77
N SER A 153 -3.06 13.20 -33.78
CA SER A 153 -3.15 14.64 -33.56
C SER A 153 -4.63 15.02 -33.59
N GLN A 154 -5.10 15.77 -32.58
CA GLN A 154 -6.48 16.25 -32.59
C GLN A 154 -6.67 17.19 -33.80
N PRO A 155 -7.84 17.16 -34.48
CA PRO A 155 -8.11 18.02 -35.62
C PRO A 155 -8.16 19.48 -35.16
N GLY A 156 -7.05 20.18 -35.31
CA GLY A 156 -6.99 21.63 -35.18
C GLY A 156 -7.46 22.34 -36.45
N ASP A 157 -7.48 23.67 -36.41
CA ASP A 157 -7.77 24.53 -37.55
C ASP A 157 -6.57 24.56 -38.52
N TYR A 158 -6.22 23.39 -39.07
CA TYR A 158 -5.04 23.17 -39.93
C TYR A 158 -5.01 24.15 -41.13
N LYS A 159 -6.18 24.60 -41.58
CA LYS A 159 -6.34 25.62 -42.61
C LYS A 159 -5.76 26.97 -42.17
N ARG A 160 -5.97 27.37 -40.92
CA ARG A 160 -5.41 28.62 -40.36
C ARG A 160 -3.90 28.53 -40.15
N ALA A 161 -3.42 27.39 -39.66
CA ALA A 161 -1.98 27.18 -39.51
C ALA A 161 -1.26 27.18 -40.87
N LEU A 162 -1.85 26.51 -41.86
CA LEU A 162 -1.34 26.49 -43.23
C LEU A 162 -1.39 27.88 -43.87
N SER A 163 -2.47 28.64 -43.67
CA SER A 163 -2.56 30.01 -44.20
C SER A 163 -1.53 30.94 -43.56
N VAL A 164 -1.29 30.85 -42.25
CA VAL A 164 -0.26 31.66 -41.57
C VAL A 164 1.13 31.32 -42.09
N PHE A 165 1.43 30.04 -42.31
CA PHE A 165 2.70 29.64 -42.89
C PHE A 165 2.88 30.14 -44.33
N VAL A 166 1.91 29.86 -45.21
CA VAL A 166 2.00 30.21 -46.64
C VAL A 166 2.07 31.72 -46.82
N LEU A 167 1.20 32.48 -46.14
CA LEU A 167 1.15 33.93 -46.28
C LEU A 167 2.41 34.57 -45.70
N GLY A 168 2.84 34.14 -44.49
CA GLY A 168 4.05 34.63 -43.86
C GLY A 168 5.31 34.30 -44.66
N ALA A 169 5.44 33.06 -45.15
CA ALA A 169 6.59 32.66 -45.96
C ALA A 169 6.66 33.40 -47.30
N THR A 170 5.50 33.65 -47.93
CA THR A 170 5.41 34.47 -49.14
C THR A 170 5.81 35.91 -48.87
N THR A 171 5.38 36.50 -47.74
CA THR A 171 5.78 37.85 -47.35
C THR A 171 7.28 37.96 -47.12
N VAL A 172 7.89 37.01 -46.42
CA VAL A 172 9.36 36.96 -46.22
C VAL A 172 10.10 36.85 -47.56
N ALA A 173 9.61 36.00 -48.47
CA ALA A 173 10.19 35.84 -49.80
C ALA A 173 10.12 37.14 -50.62
N VAL A 174 8.96 37.81 -50.63
CA VAL A 174 8.77 39.08 -51.34
C VAL A 174 9.66 40.18 -50.77
N ILE A 175 9.78 40.28 -49.43
CA ILE A 175 10.66 41.26 -48.78
C ILE A 175 12.12 41.00 -49.18
N GLY A 176 12.57 39.75 -49.13
CA GLY A 176 13.92 39.36 -49.55
C GLY A 176 14.24 39.73 -51.00
N ILE A 177 13.31 39.42 -51.92
CA ILE A 177 13.42 39.78 -53.34
C ILE A 177 13.50 41.31 -53.52
N ASN A 178 12.69 42.08 -52.79
CA ASN A 178 12.71 43.55 -52.89
C ASN A 178 14.01 44.15 -52.35
N VAL A 179 14.57 43.60 -51.26
CA VAL A 179 15.88 44.02 -50.72
C VAL A 179 16.98 43.70 -51.74
N LEU A 180 16.93 42.53 -52.38
CA LEU A 180 17.87 42.16 -53.45
C LEU A 180 17.79 43.12 -54.64
N PHE A 181 16.57 43.47 -55.07
CA PHE A 181 16.33 44.45 -56.13
C PHE A 181 16.82 45.86 -55.77
N MET A 182 16.69 46.27 -54.52
CA MET A 182 17.23 47.56 -54.04
C MET A 182 18.77 47.58 -54.02
N MET A 183 19.42 46.44 -53.72
CA MET A 183 20.88 46.37 -53.64
C MET A 183 21.55 46.23 -55.02
N ARG A 184 20.89 45.61 -56.01
CA ARG A 184 21.53 45.22 -57.29
C ARG A 184 20.72 45.51 -58.56
N GLY A 185 19.61 46.25 -58.47
CA GLY A 185 18.74 46.57 -59.61
C GLY A 185 17.70 45.48 -59.91
N VAL A 186 16.81 45.67 -60.90
CA VAL A 186 15.67 44.76 -61.16
C VAL A 186 15.96 43.80 -62.33
N GLY A 187 15.88 42.48 -62.10
CA GLY A 187 16.01 41.47 -63.16
C GLY A 187 15.52 40.06 -62.78
N LEU A 188 14.94 39.32 -63.73
CA LEU A 188 14.37 37.96 -63.53
C LEU A 188 15.42 36.89 -63.19
N HIS A 189 16.64 37.04 -63.71
CA HIS A 189 17.77 36.14 -63.43
C HIS A 189 18.19 36.19 -61.95
N GLN A 190 18.04 37.34 -61.29
CA GLN A 190 18.37 37.49 -59.87
C GLN A 190 17.37 36.76 -58.95
N VAL A 191 16.10 36.65 -59.37
CA VAL A 191 15.11 35.81 -58.65
C VAL A 191 15.49 34.33 -58.75
N PHE A 192 16.04 33.91 -59.89
CA PHE A 192 16.59 32.57 -60.05
C PHE A 192 17.88 32.37 -59.25
N ASP A 193 18.75 33.38 -59.15
CA ASP A 193 19.97 33.33 -58.33
C ASP A 193 19.65 33.22 -56.82
N LEU A 194 18.64 33.94 -56.34
CA LEU A 194 18.08 33.84 -54.98
C LEU A 194 17.51 32.45 -54.68
N LEU A 195 16.76 31.87 -55.63
CA LEU A 195 16.20 30.52 -55.51
C LEU A 195 17.29 29.44 -55.62
N ALA A 196 18.39 29.72 -56.32
CA ALA A 196 19.51 28.80 -56.52
C ALA A 196 20.64 28.97 -55.49
N GLY A 197 20.56 29.98 -54.60
CA GLY A 197 21.58 30.26 -53.58
C GLY A 197 22.93 30.68 -54.14
N ARG A 198 22.99 31.22 -55.37
CA ARG A 198 24.25 31.58 -56.04
C ARG A 198 24.53 33.07 -55.92
N HIS A 199 25.71 33.42 -55.38
CA HIS A 199 26.26 34.78 -55.33
C HIS A 199 25.45 35.82 -54.52
N GLU A 200 24.75 35.40 -53.48
CA GLU A 200 24.03 36.30 -52.56
C GLU A 200 24.85 36.67 -51.32
N PRO A 201 24.56 37.79 -50.62
CA PRO A 201 25.11 38.04 -49.30
C PRO A 201 24.57 37.03 -48.29
N ASP A 202 25.46 36.26 -47.65
CA ASP A 202 25.11 35.19 -46.69
C ASP A 202 24.15 35.64 -45.57
N TRP A 203 24.20 36.93 -45.19
CA TRP A 203 23.32 37.50 -44.18
C TRP A 203 21.86 37.61 -44.63
N LEU A 204 21.60 37.86 -45.92
CA LEU A 204 20.25 38.00 -46.47
C LEU A 204 19.55 36.64 -46.54
N PHE A 205 20.27 35.64 -47.05
CA PHE A 205 19.82 34.25 -47.07
C PHE A 205 19.52 33.75 -45.64
N SER A 206 20.43 34.02 -44.69
CA SER A 206 20.24 33.69 -43.28
C SER A 206 19.02 34.39 -42.65
N ALA A 207 18.78 35.67 -42.98
CA ALA A 207 17.65 36.44 -42.47
C ALA A 207 16.30 35.94 -43.04
N MET A 208 16.27 35.55 -44.32
CA MET A 208 15.10 34.93 -44.93
C MET A 208 14.81 33.56 -44.35
N GLY A 209 15.85 32.73 -44.17
CA GLY A 209 15.75 31.45 -43.47
C GLY A 209 15.20 31.61 -42.06
N LEU A 210 15.66 32.60 -41.30
CA LEU A 210 15.12 32.92 -39.98
C LEU A 210 13.65 33.35 -40.04
N GLY A 211 13.27 34.17 -41.01
CA GLY A 211 11.88 34.60 -41.22
C GLY A 211 10.94 33.44 -41.54
N TRP A 212 11.34 32.52 -42.43
CA TRP A 212 10.59 31.29 -42.71
C TRP A 212 10.51 30.37 -41.50
N ALA A 213 11.57 30.29 -40.71
CA ALA A 213 11.60 29.51 -39.49
C ALA A 213 10.63 30.08 -38.44
N LEU A 214 10.56 31.40 -38.28
CA LEU A 214 9.58 32.06 -37.41
C LEU A 214 8.14 31.83 -37.89
N CYS A 215 7.89 31.84 -39.21
CA CYS A 215 6.58 31.51 -39.77
C CYS A 215 6.20 30.04 -39.51
N ALA A 216 7.16 29.11 -39.61
CA ALA A 216 6.98 27.69 -39.28
C ALA A 216 6.68 27.49 -37.79
N LEU A 217 7.40 28.18 -36.90
CA LEU A 217 7.16 28.17 -35.46
C LEU A 217 5.78 28.74 -35.12
N ALA A 218 5.36 29.83 -35.75
CA ALA A 218 4.04 30.44 -35.54
C ALA A 218 2.91 29.50 -36.02
N SER A 219 3.08 28.89 -37.20
CA SER A 219 2.14 27.89 -37.74
C SER A 219 2.03 26.67 -36.82
N LEU A 220 3.16 26.15 -36.33
CA LEU A 220 3.19 25.05 -35.38
C LEU A 220 2.53 25.44 -34.05
N TRP A 221 2.81 26.64 -33.54
CA TRP A 221 2.20 27.13 -32.31
C TRP A 221 0.68 27.14 -32.44
N LEU A 222 0.13 27.54 -33.58
CA LEU A 222 -1.32 27.46 -33.86
C LEU A 222 -1.85 26.01 -33.92
N ILE A 223 -1.08 25.07 -34.48
CA ILE A 223 -1.43 23.63 -34.47
C ILE A 223 -1.39 23.07 -33.04
N MET A 224 -0.43 23.51 -32.23
CA MET A 224 -0.27 23.11 -30.83
C MET A 224 -1.32 23.78 -29.92
N GLN A 225 -1.85 24.94 -30.34
CA GLN A 225 -2.96 25.64 -29.69
C GLN A 225 -4.35 25.14 -30.08
N ALA A 226 -4.46 24.11 -30.94
CA ALA A 226 -5.73 23.46 -31.26
C ALA A 226 -6.44 23.11 -29.95
N ARG A 227 -7.42 23.94 -29.61
CA ARG A 227 -8.11 23.97 -28.33
C ARG A 227 -8.61 22.57 -28.04
N HIS A 228 -8.19 22.01 -26.90
CA HIS A 228 -9.08 21.08 -26.22
C HIS A 228 -10.41 21.83 -26.10
N LYS A 229 -11.49 21.35 -26.72
CA LYS A 229 -12.80 21.60 -26.13
C LYS A 229 -12.61 21.21 -24.67
N ALA A 230 -12.80 22.15 -23.74
CA ALA A 230 -12.74 21.84 -22.32
C ALA A 230 -13.66 20.65 -22.11
N ALA A 231 -13.09 19.45 -21.93
CA ALA A 231 -13.85 18.26 -21.70
C ALA A 231 -14.32 18.37 -20.25
N GLN A 232 -15.50 18.97 -20.10
CA GLN A 232 -16.20 19.15 -18.84
C GLN A 232 -17.01 17.90 -18.55
N ILE A 233 -16.88 17.35 -17.34
CA ILE A 233 -17.74 16.26 -16.86
C ILE A 233 -19.21 16.64 -17.08
N ASP A 234 -19.96 15.80 -17.79
CA ASP A 234 -21.40 15.98 -17.98
C ASP A 234 -22.20 15.52 -16.74
N THR A 235 -23.53 15.71 -16.75
CA THR A 235 -24.37 15.37 -15.60
C THR A 235 -24.40 13.86 -15.32
N GLU A 236 -24.41 13.01 -16.35
CA GLU A 236 -24.47 11.55 -16.20
C GLU A 236 -23.13 10.97 -15.75
N GLU A 237 -22.02 11.54 -16.23
CA GLU A 237 -20.68 11.25 -15.74
C GLU A 237 -20.53 11.66 -14.26
N GLU A 238 -21.03 12.84 -13.87
CA GLU A 238 -21.02 13.31 -12.48
C GLU A 238 -21.84 12.38 -11.57
N LEU A 239 -23.04 11.96 -12.02
CA LEU A 239 -23.87 10.97 -11.30
C LEU A 239 -23.12 9.66 -11.08
N ARG A 240 -22.42 9.16 -12.10
CA ARG A 240 -21.65 7.93 -11.99
C ARG A 240 -20.44 8.05 -11.08
N ILE A 241 -19.73 9.19 -11.11
CA ILE A 241 -18.64 9.49 -10.18
C ILE A 241 -19.16 9.51 -8.74
N ARG A 242 -20.27 10.21 -8.48
CA ARG A 242 -20.89 10.27 -7.15
C ARG A 242 -21.37 8.90 -6.68
N ALA A 243 -21.88 8.06 -7.57
CA ALA A 243 -22.27 6.68 -7.23
C ALA A 243 -21.05 5.82 -6.82
N LEU A 244 -19.95 5.89 -7.59
CA LEU A 244 -18.70 5.19 -7.26
C LEU A 244 -18.13 5.64 -5.90
N LEU A 245 -18.20 6.93 -5.60
CA LEU A 245 -17.79 7.50 -4.30
C LEU A 245 -18.72 7.09 -3.15
N ALA A 246 -20.03 7.05 -3.40
CA ALA A 246 -21.04 6.65 -2.42
C ALA A 246 -20.90 5.17 -2.02
N ASP A 247 -20.62 4.30 -2.98
CA ASP A 247 -20.45 2.87 -2.74
C ASP A 247 -19.10 2.56 -2.06
N ASN A 248 -18.04 3.31 -2.37
CA ASN A 248 -16.68 3.05 -1.87
C ASN A 248 -15.91 4.35 -1.49
N PRO A 249 -16.24 4.99 -0.35
CA PRO A 249 -15.58 6.21 0.07
C PRO A 249 -14.24 5.93 0.76
N THR A 250 -13.18 5.86 -0.03
CA THR A 250 -11.85 5.42 0.42
C THR A 250 -10.88 6.58 0.63
N ASP A 251 -11.00 7.65 -0.15
CA ASP A 251 -10.06 8.78 -0.17
C ASP A 251 -10.72 10.11 0.22
N SER A 252 -10.06 10.89 1.08
CA SER A 252 -10.50 12.22 1.51
C SER A 252 -10.49 13.25 0.39
N LEU A 253 -9.70 13.01 -0.67
CA LEU A 253 -9.70 13.85 -1.87
C LEU A 253 -10.73 13.38 -2.92
N GLY A 254 -11.43 12.26 -2.68
CA GLY A 254 -12.32 11.64 -3.64
C GLY A 254 -13.46 12.56 -4.10
N TYR A 255 -14.04 13.37 -3.21
CA TYR A 255 -15.15 14.27 -3.57
C TYR A 255 -14.74 15.38 -4.55
N PHE A 256 -13.47 15.81 -4.51
CA PHE A 256 -12.93 16.79 -5.48
C PHE A 256 -12.78 16.21 -6.90
N ALA A 257 -12.99 14.90 -7.08
CA ALA A 257 -13.14 14.29 -8.41
C ALA A 257 -14.45 14.72 -9.10
N THR A 258 -15.43 15.27 -8.37
CA THR A 258 -16.69 15.77 -8.95
C THR A 258 -16.58 17.14 -9.62
N ARG A 259 -15.40 17.77 -9.60
CA ARG A 259 -15.17 19.07 -10.26
C ARG A 259 -15.47 18.99 -11.76
N ARG A 260 -16.23 19.96 -12.27
CA ARG A 260 -16.74 19.98 -13.66
C ARG A 260 -15.71 20.48 -14.67
N ASP A 261 -14.61 21.07 -14.22
CA ASP A 261 -13.47 21.47 -15.04
C ASP A 261 -12.47 20.32 -15.31
N LYS A 262 -12.77 19.11 -14.83
CA LYS A 262 -12.04 17.87 -15.08
C LYS A 262 -12.75 17.00 -16.12
N SER A 263 -12.02 16.00 -16.61
CA SER A 263 -12.50 14.94 -17.50
C SER A 263 -12.42 13.59 -16.78
N ALA A 264 -13.30 12.65 -17.11
CA ALA A 264 -13.35 11.34 -16.46
C ALA A 264 -13.10 10.19 -17.45
N ILE A 265 -12.35 9.18 -17.00
CA ILE A 265 -12.26 7.87 -17.65
C ILE A 265 -12.99 6.87 -16.75
N LEU A 266 -14.20 6.50 -17.13
CA LEU A 266 -15.05 5.58 -16.37
C LEU A 266 -15.01 4.19 -17.01
N THR A 267 -14.83 3.17 -16.16
CA THR A 267 -15.00 1.75 -16.48
C THR A 267 -16.32 1.27 -15.87
N GLU A 268 -16.65 -0.02 -15.98
CA GLU A 268 -17.91 -0.56 -15.46
C GLU A 268 -18.08 -0.29 -13.95
N HIS A 269 -17.01 -0.50 -13.17
CA HIS A 269 -17.02 -0.46 -11.70
C HIS A 269 -16.01 0.51 -11.06
N GLY A 270 -15.30 1.31 -11.86
CA GLY A 270 -14.31 2.26 -11.34
C GLY A 270 -13.91 3.33 -12.34
N GLY A 271 -13.06 4.27 -11.96
CA GLY A 271 -12.65 5.34 -12.88
C GLY A 271 -11.49 6.19 -12.40
N VAL A 272 -10.98 7.07 -13.27
CA VAL A 272 -9.97 8.07 -12.93
C VAL A 272 -10.40 9.41 -13.50
N VAL A 273 -10.37 10.46 -12.67
CA VAL A 273 -10.67 11.82 -13.08
C VAL A 273 -9.37 12.62 -13.20
N TYR A 274 -9.23 13.36 -14.29
CA TYR A 274 -8.00 14.05 -14.65
C TYR A 274 -8.25 15.37 -15.39
N ARG A 275 -7.22 16.22 -15.48
CA ARG A 275 -7.22 17.43 -16.30
C ARG A 275 -5.99 17.42 -17.20
N SER A 276 -6.18 17.79 -18.46
CA SER A 276 -5.07 17.96 -19.41
C SER A 276 -4.50 19.36 -19.27
N THR A 277 -3.23 19.49 -18.89
CA THR A 277 -2.56 20.81 -18.79
C THR A 277 -1.11 20.66 -19.22
N MET A 278 -0.62 21.59 -20.06
CA MET A 278 0.75 21.55 -20.60
C MET A 278 1.11 20.20 -21.25
N GLY A 279 0.13 19.48 -21.80
CA GLY A 279 0.23 18.12 -22.38
C GLY A 279 0.65 17.03 -21.39
N VAL A 280 0.32 17.23 -20.11
CA VAL A 280 0.28 16.22 -19.04
C VAL A 280 -1.19 15.92 -18.77
N ALA A 281 -1.55 14.65 -18.65
CA ALA A 281 -2.84 14.22 -18.12
C ALA A 281 -2.65 14.08 -16.60
N LEU A 282 -3.10 15.08 -15.83
CA LEU A 282 -2.92 15.15 -14.39
C LEU A 282 -4.18 14.66 -13.67
N ALA A 283 -4.11 13.47 -13.08
CA ALA A 283 -5.14 12.93 -12.19
C ALA A 283 -4.94 13.43 -10.75
N SER A 284 -6.03 13.46 -9.98
CA SER A 284 -6.05 13.94 -8.59
C SER A 284 -6.64 12.88 -7.68
N GLY A 285 -5.91 12.53 -6.61
CA GLY A 285 -6.34 11.55 -5.61
C GLY A 285 -6.27 10.10 -6.13
N ASP A 286 -7.00 9.22 -5.45
CA ASP A 286 -7.08 7.80 -5.78
C ASP A 286 -8.04 7.49 -6.94
N PRO A 287 -7.92 6.32 -7.61
CA PRO A 287 -8.96 5.85 -8.51
C PRO A 287 -10.31 5.70 -7.80
N LEU A 288 -11.39 5.92 -8.53
CA LEU A 288 -12.77 5.80 -8.05
C LEU A 288 -13.25 4.35 -8.07
N GLY A 289 -14.12 4.01 -7.12
CA GLY A 289 -14.75 2.69 -7.01
C GLY A 289 -14.03 1.76 -6.03
N ASP A 290 -14.35 0.46 -6.10
CA ASP A 290 -13.76 -0.55 -5.21
C ASP A 290 -12.23 -0.70 -5.44
N PRO A 291 -11.40 -0.74 -4.37
CA PRO A 291 -9.95 -0.91 -4.50
C PRO A 291 -9.49 -2.08 -5.37
N SER A 292 -10.28 -3.15 -5.48
CA SER A 292 -9.98 -4.31 -6.33
C SER A 292 -9.97 -3.97 -7.83
N VAL A 293 -10.68 -2.93 -8.27
CA VAL A 293 -10.74 -2.51 -9.69
C VAL A 293 -9.80 -1.36 -10.03
N TRP A 294 -9.15 -0.75 -9.03
CA TRP A 294 -8.23 0.38 -9.22
C TRP A 294 -7.11 0.12 -10.22
N PRO A 295 -6.43 -1.04 -10.24
CA PRO A 295 -5.38 -1.31 -11.23
C PRO A 295 -5.93 -1.34 -12.66
N THR A 296 -7.20 -1.68 -12.85
CA THR A 296 -7.87 -1.69 -14.16
C THR A 296 -8.24 -0.26 -14.58
N ALA A 297 -8.81 0.53 -13.68
CA ALA A 297 -9.11 1.95 -13.93
C ALA A 297 -7.82 2.76 -14.23
N ALA A 298 -6.75 2.54 -13.46
CA ALA A 298 -5.45 3.15 -13.69
C ALA A 298 -4.87 2.76 -15.06
N ARG A 299 -4.96 1.49 -15.47
CA ARG A 299 -4.53 1.06 -16.82
C ARG A 299 -5.35 1.71 -17.94
N ALA A 300 -6.66 1.87 -17.76
CA ALA A 300 -7.50 2.57 -18.73
C ALA A 300 -7.07 4.04 -18.88
N PHE A 301 -6.77 4.72 -17.78
CA PHE A 301 -6.23 6.07 -17.76
C PHE A 301 -4.87 6.18 -18.48
N LEU A 302 -3.93 5.28 -18.20
CA LEU A 302 -2.62 5.27 -18.86
C LEU A 302 -2.73 4.99 -20.36
N THR A 303 -3.62 4.09 -20.76
CA THR A 303 -3.90 3.80 -22.17
C THR A 303 -4.43 5.04 -22.86
N HIS A 304 -5.40 5.73 -22.25
CA HIS A 304 -5.95 6.98 -22.76
C HIS A 304 -4.88 8.07 -22.90
N ALA A 305 -4.05 8.28 -21.87
CA ALA A 305 -2.94 9.24 -21.94
C ALA A 305 -1.98 8.91 -23.10
N SER A 306 -1.69 7.62 -23.31
CA SER A 306 -0.82 7.17 -24.41
C SER A 306 -1.40 7.40 -25.80
N ASP A 307 -2.72 7.22 -25.99
CA ASP A 307 -3.40 7.39 -27.29
C ASP A 307 -3.34 8.84 -27.81
N TYR A 308 -3.32 9.80 -26.88
CA TYR A 308 -3.24 11.23 -27.16
C TYR A 308 -1.83 11.83 -26.96
N GLY A 309 -0.84 11.01 -26.59
CA GLY A 309 0.54 11.46 -26.36
C GLY A 309 0.68 12.43 -25.18
N LEU A 310 -0.17 12.27 -24.16
CA LEU A 310 -0.11 13.00 -22.90
C LEU A 310 0.80 12.24 -21.92
N ALA A 311 1.63 12.96 -21.18
CA ALA A 311 2.38 12.36 -20.07
C ALA A 311 1.41 12.10 -18.90
N PRO A 312 1.20 10.87 -18.43
CA PRO A 312 0.31 10.62 -17.31
C PRO A 312 1.00 10.95 -15.98
N ALA A 313 0.30 11.67 -15.13
CA ALA A 313 0.73 12.00 -13.79
C ALA A 313 -0.45 11.98 -12.81
N VAL A 314 -0.17 11.74 -11.53
CA VAL A 314 -1.16 11.76 -10.45
C VAL A 314 -0.61 12.59 -9.30
N ILE A 315 -1.42 13.47 -8.72
CA ILE A 315 -1.08 14.23 -7.51
C ILE A 315 -2.01 13.82 -6.36
N GLY A 316 -1.46 13.72 -5.15
CA GLY A 316 -2.26 13.53 -3.93
C GLY A 316 -2.79 12.11 -3.75
N ALA A 317 -2.23 11.11 -4.44
CA ALA A 317 -2.63 9.73 -4.26
C ALA A 317 -2.30 9.26 -2.84
N SER A 318 -3.21 8.53 -2.21
CA SER A 318 -2.92 7.79 -0.98
C SER A 318 -1.90 6.69 -1.27
N GLU A 319 -1.35 6.07 -0.22
CA GLU A 319 -0.45 4.93 -0.41
C GLU A 319 -1.14 3.77 -1.16
N ALA A 320 -2.42 3.53 -0.90
CA ALA A 320 -3.19 2.49 -1.57
C ALA A 320 -3.42 2.81 -3.05
N GLY A 321 -3.81 4.05 -3.38
CA GLY A 321 -4.00 4.48 -4.76
C GLY A 321 -2.68 4.52 -5.53
N ALA A 322 -1.61 4.99 -4.90
CA ALA A 322 -0.27 5.00 -5.48
C ALA A 322 0.20 3.58 -5.84
N ARG A 323 -0.08 2.57 -5.00
CA ARG A 323 0.20 1.16 -5.35
C ARG A 323 -0.55 0.73 -6.60
N ALA A 324 -1.82 1.10 -6.76
CA ALA A 324 -2.59 0.77 -7.96
C ALA A 324 -2.02 1.44 -9.22
N TYR A 325 -1.60 2.70 -9.12
CA TYR A 325 -0.92 3.42 -10.22
C TYR A 325 0.45 2.82 -10.55
N VAL A 326 1.21 2.39 -9.55
CA VAL A 326 2.51 1.72 -9.74
C VAL A 326 2.34 0.36 -10.42
N GLN A 327 1.33 -0.43 -10.00
CA GLN A 327 0.98 -1.67 -10.67
C GLN A 327 0.55 -1.46 -12.14
N ALA A 328 -0.07 -0.31 -12.44
CA ALA A 328 -0.44 0.05 -13.80
C ALA A 328 0.75 0.51 -14.66
N GLY A 329 1.89 0.88 -14.04
CA GLY A 329 3.14 1.21 -14.72
C GLY A 329 3.74 2.59 -14.40
N LEU A 330 3.19 3.32 -13.42
CA LEU A 330 3.79 4.58 -12.94
C LEU A 330 4.87 4.32 -11.87
N LYS A 331 5.65 5.36 -11.56
CA LYS A 331 6.54 5.45 -10.40
C LYS A 331 5.92 6.40 -9.39
N ALA A 332 6.11 6.14 -8.10
CA ALA A 332 5.57 6.98 -7.03
C ALA A 332 6.67 7.60 -6.18
N VAL A 333 6.50 8.86 -5.79
CA VAL A 333 7.37 9.58 -4.86
C VAL A 333 6.48 10.31 -3.85
N ARG A 334 6.82 10.22 -2.55
CA ARG A 334 6.11 10.94 -1.49
C ARG A 334 6.31 12.44 -1.68
N ILE A 335 5.21 13.19 -1.71
CA ILE A 335 5.23 14.65 -1.86
C ILE A 335 4.98 15.34 -0.52
N GLY A 336 4.18 14.76 0.37
CA GLY A 336 3.86 15.37 1.66
C GLY A 336 2.84 14.54 2.42
N ASP A 337 2.16 15.16 3.39
CA ASP A 337 1.25 14.47 4.30
C ASP A 337 -0.04 15.25 4.54
N GLU A 338 -1.13 14.52 4.72
CA GLU A 338 -2.45 15.05 5.04
C GLU A 338 -2.71 14.99 6.55
N ALA A 339 -3.26 16.09 7.09
CA ALA A 339 -3.64 16.19 8.49
C ALA A 339 -5.11 15.77 8.70
N VAL A 340 -5.34 14.67 9.44
CA VAL A 340 -6.67 14.15 9.75
C VAL A 340 -6.94 14.20 11.26
N LEU A 341 -8.07 14.77 11.64
CA LEU A 341 -8.58 14.81 13.01
C LEU A 341 -9.67 13.77 13.23
N ARG A 342 -9.73 13.19 14.43
CA ARG A 342 -10.80 12.27 14.85
C ARG A 342 -11.60 12.87 16.01
N PRO A 343 -12.88 13.22 15.83
CA PRO A 343 -13.73 13.76 16.90
C PRO A 343 -13.74 12.91 18.17
N SER A 344 -13.71 11.57 18.05
CA SER A 344 -13.70 10.65 19.19
C SER A 344 -12.47 10.78 20.09
N ARG A 345 -11.31 11.15 19.52
CA ARG A 345 -10.02 11.34 20.21
C ARG A 345 -9.69 12.80 20.49
N PHE A 346 -10.37 13.74 19.84
CA PHE A 346 -10.08 15.16 20.01
C PHE A 346 -10.51 15.64 21.41
N ARG A 347 -9.55 16.14 22.20
CA ARG A 347 -9.77 16.69 23.54
C ARG A 347 -9.12 18.06 23.63
N LEU A 348 -9.93 19.13 23.60
CA LEU A 348 -9.43 20.51 23.70
C LEU A 348 -8.60 20.75 24.98
N ALA A 349 -8.86 20.02 26.06
CA ALA A 349 -8.12 20.10 27.30
C ALA A 349 -6.62 19.76 27.14
N GLU A 350 -6.28 18.88 26.18
CA GLU A 350 -4.92 18.38 25.92
C GLU A 350 -4.13 19.29 24.97
N LEU A 351 -4.76 20.32 24.40
CA LEU A 351 -4.16 21.23 23.42
C LEU A 351 -4.02 22.65 24.00
N PRO A 352 -2.99 22.96 24.80
CA PRO A 352 -2.90 24.21 25.56
C PRO A 352 -2.79 25.47 24.68
N GLU A 353 -2.22 25.36 23.48
CA GLU A 353 -2.16 26.46 22.50
C GLU A 353 -3.55 26.75 21.92
N VAL A 354 -4.20 25.73 21.34
CA VAL A 354 -5.55 25.84 20.77
C VAL A 354 -6.56 26.27 21.83
N ARG A 355 -6.50 25.69 23.04
CA ARG A 355 -7.38 26.04 24.16
C ARG A 355 -7.26 27.51 24.57
N ARG A 356 -6.05 28.08 24.58
CA ARG A 356 -5.85 29.51 24.87
C ARG A 356 -6.45 30.39 23.79
N ALA A 357 -6.22 30.05 22.52
CA ALA A 357 -6.78 30.77 21.38
C ALA A 357 -8.31 30.75 21.39
N VAL A 358 -8.92 29.57 21.60
CA VAL A 358 -10.37 29.37 21.69
C VAL A 358 -10.95 30.18 22.85
N ARG A 359 -10.39 30.07 24.07
CA ARG A 359 -10.88 30.84 25.22
C ARG A 359 -10.83 32.35 24.97
N HIS A 360 -9.74 32.85 24.41
CA HIS A 360 -9.59 34.27 24.12
C HIS A 360 -10.71 34.80 23.22
N VAL A 361 -11.01 34.13 22.10
CA VAL A 361 -12.08 34.58 21.20
C VAL A 361 -13.49 34.33 21.77
N THR A 362 -13.68 33.28 22.58
CA THR A 362 -14.95 33.05 23.28
C THR A 362 -15.21 34.14 24.32
N ASP A 363 -14.19 34.59 25.07
CA ASP A 363 -14.29 35.68 26.04
C ASP A 363 -14.61 37.03 25.36
N LEU A 364 -14.18 37.20 24.11
CA LEU A 364 -14.55 38.34 23.26
C LEU A 364 -15.99 38.26 22.72
N GLY A 365 -16.72 37.16 22.94
CA GLY A 365 -18.13 37.00 22.56
C GLY A 365 -18.38 36.34 21.20
N TYR A 366 -17.37 35.72 20.59
CA TYR A 366 -17.54 34.99 19.32
C TYR A 366 -18.38 33.72 19.52
N THR A 367 -19.23 33.40 18.54
CA THR A 367 -20.05 32.18 18.52
C THR A 367 -19.86 31.41 17.21
N VAL A 368 -20.23 30.13 17.17
CA VAL A 368 -20.10 29.27 15.99
C VAL A 368 -21.44 28.65 15.61
N ARG A 369 -21.76 28.65 14.30
CA ARG A 369 -22.90 27.92 13.71
C ARG A 369 -22.36 26.82 12.80
N ILE A 370 -22.95 25.63 12.87
CA ILE A 370 -22.59 24.48 12.03
C ILE A 370 -23.85 23.94 11.36
N ARG A 371 -23.91 23.98 10.02
CA ARG A 371 -25.08 23.56 9.23
C ARG A 371 -24.65 22.88 7.95
N ARG A 372 -25.44 21.93 7.44
CA ARG A 372 -25.26 21.44 6.06
C ARG A 372 -25.73 22.52 5.08
N HIS A 373 -25.11 22.61 3.90
CA HIS A 373 -25.46 23.61 2.89
C HIS A 373 -26.96 23.60 2.55
N ARG A 374 -27.58 22.41 2.45
CA ARG A 374 -29.04 22.26 2.21
C ARG A 374 -29.95 22.84 3.30
N GLN A 375 -29.41 23.10 4.50
CA GLN A 375 -30.14 23.68 5.64
C GLN A 375 -30.03 25.21 5.69
N ILE A 376 -29.18 25.79 4.83
CA ILE A 376 -28.95 27.23 4.76
C ILE A 376 -29.87 27.79 3.66
N PRO A 377 -30.68 28.83 3.95
CA PRO A 377 -31.46 29.53 2.93
C PRO A 377 -30.61 29.98 1.75
N ALA A 378 -31.13 29.89 0.52
CA ALA A 378 -30.35 30.18 -0.69
C ALA A 378 -29.76 31.60 -0.72
N GLU A 379 -30.51 32.60 -0.23
CA GLU A 379 -30.03 33.99 -0.12
C GLU A 379 -28.87 34.14 0.87
N GLU A 380 -28.95 33.44 2.01
CA GLU A 380 -27.91 33.42 3.03
C GLU A 380 -26.64 32.71 2.51
N LEU A 381 -26.80 31.58 1.82
CA LEU A 381 -25.69 30.85 1.22
C LEU A 381 -25.01 31.68 0.11
N ALA A 382 -25.78 32.39 -0.71
CA ALA A 382 -25.24 33.31 -1.71
C ALA A 382 -24.45 34.47 -1.06
N HIS A 383 -24.91 34.98 0.09
CA HIS A 383 -24.17 35.98 0.85
C HIS A 383 -22.85 35.44 1.41
N LEU A 384 -22.84 34.21 1.93
CA LEU A 384 -21.61 33.55 2.40
C LEU A 384 -20.62 33.31 1.27
N THR A 385 -21.08 32.90 0.08
CA THR A 385 -20.23 32.78 -1.12
C THR A 385 -19.63 34.14 -1.51
N PHE A 386 -20.44 35.20 -1.51
CA PHE A 386 -19.94 36.56 -1.78
C PHE A 386 -18.85 37.01 -0.79
N LEU A 387 -19.03 36.73 0.51
CA LEU A 387 -18.01 37.03 1.53
C LEU A 387 -16.74 36.21 1.32
N ALA A 388 -16.87 34.92 0.98
CA ALA A 388 -15.72 34.05 0.70
C ALA A 388 -14.88 34.56 -0.48
N ASP A 389 -15.52 35.04 -1.54
CA ASP A 389 -14.87 35.63 -2.72
C ASP A 389 -14.26 37.01 -2.40
N GLN A 390 -14.96 37.84 -1.64
CA GLN A 390 -14.45 39.15 -1.21
C GLN A 390 -13.17 39.01 -0.37
N TRP A 391 -13.15 38.08 0.58
CA TRP A 391 -12.00 37.85 1.47
C TRP A 391 -10.84 37.12 0.78
N LEU A 392 -11.05 36.57 -0.42
CA LEU A 392 -9.98 36.04 -1.27
C LEU A 392 -9.09 37.16 -1.85
N GLY A 393 -9.58 38.41 -1.89
CA GLY A 393 -8.77 39.59 -2.23
C GLY A 393 -8.34 39.67 -3.70
N GLY A 394 -9.09 39.05 -4.62
CA GLY A 394 -8.81 39.08 -6.07
C GLY A 394 -7.76 38.10 -6.58
N GLY A 395 -7.28 37.17 -5.75
CA GLY A 395 -6.45 36.04 -6.19
C GLY A 395 -7.29 34.92 -6.82
N GLU A 396 -6.69 34.11 -7.70
CA GLU A 396 -7.31 32.85 -8.15
C GLU A 396 -7.35 31.84 -6.99
N GLU A 397 -8.45 31.10 -6.89
CA GLU A 397 -8.58 30.04 -5.89
C GLU A 397 -7.58 28.91 -6.17
N ARG A 398 -6.66 28.70 -5.22
CA ARG A 398 -5.61 27.67 -5.31
C ARG A 398 -6.19 26.31 -4.95
N GLY A 399 -5.95 25.29 -5.76
CA GLY A 399 -6.31 23.91 -5.43
C GLY A 399 -6.95 23.12 -6.58
N PHE A 400 -6.16 22.37 -7.34
CA PHE A 400 -6.71 21.39 -8.30
C PHE A 400 -7.19 20.11 -7.60
N SER A 401 -6.49 19.74 -6.53
CA SER A 401 -6.74 18.53 -5.76
C SER A 401 -7.60 18.74 -4.51
N MET A 402 -7.72 19.98 -4.02
CA MET A 402 -8.26 20.27 -2.68
C MET A 402 -9.27 21.43 -2.61
N ALA A 403 -9.61 22.04 -3.73
CA ALA A 403 -10.71 23.00 -3.79
C ALA A 403 -11.79 22.46 -4.71
N LEU A 404 -13.06 22.63 -4.40
CA LEU A 404 -14.18 22.28 -5.27
C LEU A 404 -14.47 23.42 -6.25
N SER A 405 -14.14 24.67 -5.89
CA SER A 405 -14.29 25.88 -6.70
C SER A 405 -15.69 26.08 -7.30
N ARG A 406 -16.72 25.80 -6.49
CA ARG A 406 -18.14 26.06 -6.76
C ARG A 406 -18.97 26.17 -5.47
N LEU A 407 -18.47 26.91 -4.48
CA LEU A 407 -19.14 27.09 -3.19
C LEU A 407 -20.56 27.68 -3.40
N GLY A 408 -21.57 27.00 -2.86
CA GLY A 408 -22.98 27.41 -2.99
C GLY A 408 -23.78 26.64 -4.05
N ASP A 409 -23.17 25.67 -4.76
CA ASP A 409 -23.89 24.84 -5.73
C ASP A 409 -24.96 23.95 -5.03
N PRO A 410 -26.22 23.95 -5.50
CA PRO A 410 -27.29 23.13 -4.92
C PRO A 410 -27.01 21.62 -4.93
N SER A 411 -26.19 21.13 -5.87
CA SER A 411 -25.81 19.71 -5.97
C SER A 411 -24.94 19.24 -4.79
N ASP A 412 -24.33 20.18 -4.07
CA ASP A 412 -23.38 19.92 -2.98
C ASP A 412 -24.01 20.15 -1.60
N GLY A 413 -25.34 20.02 -1.50
CA GLY A 413 -26.12 20.23 -0.27
C GLY A 413 -25.71 19.39 0.95
N GLN A 414 -24.90 18.34 0.77
CA GLN A 414 -24.34 17.53 1.86
C GLN A 414 -23.05 18.11 2.48
N CYS A 415 -22.43 19.12 1.85
CA CYS A 415 -21.30 19.84 2.43
C CYS A 415 -21.70 20.52 3.75
N VAL A 416 -20.73 20.68 4.65
CA VAL A 416 -20.92 21.27 5.97
C VAL A 416 -20.25 22.63 6.02
N MET A 417 -21.03 23.64 6.37
CA MET A 417 -20.58 25.00 6.63
C MET A 417 -20.37 25.18 8.13
N VAL A 418 -19.23 25.76 8.50
CA VAL A 418 -18.89 26.18 9.86
C VAL A 418 -18.60 27.68 9.82
N GLU A 419 -19.45 28.46 10.47
CA GLU A 419 -19.35 29.92 10.51
C GLU A 419 -18.96 30.37 11.91
N ALA A 420 -17.97 31.24 12.01
CA ALA A 420 -17.76 32.03 13.22
C ALA A 420 -18.42 33.39 13.05
N LEU A 421 -19.15 33.82 14.08
CA LEU A 421 -19.88 35.08 14.09
C LEU A 421 -19.20 36.07 15.01
N PHE A 422 -19.24 37.34 14.61
CA PHE A 422 -18.85 38.43 15.49
C PHE A 422 -19.82 38.54 16.68
N PRO A 423 -19.39 39.19 17.78
CA PRO A 423 -20.28 39.54 18.88
C PRO A 423 -21.46 40.38 18.41
N ALA A 424 -22.60 40.27 19.10
CA ALA A 424 -23.79 41.02 18.74
C ALA A 424 -23.53 42.55 18.75
N GLY A 425 -23.82 43.22 17.65
CA GLY A 425 -23.63 44.68 17.50
C GLY A 425 -22.24 45.13 17.02
N ASP A 426 -21.38 44.21 16.56
CA ASP A 426 -20.07 44.54 16.03
C ASP A 426 -20.14 45.29 14.68
N GLU A 427 -19.41 46.41 14.56
CA GLU A 427 -19.37 47.24 13.35
C GLU A 427 -18.71 46.54 12.15
N ARG A 428 -18.05 45.39 12.36
CA ARG A 428 -17.38 44.61 11.31
C ARG A 428 -18.33 43.74 10.49
N GLY A 429 -19.57 43.51 10.94
CA GLY A 429 -20.57 42.66 10.29
C GLY A 429 -21.00 41.46 11.13
N GLU A 430 -21.77 40.53 10.55
CA GLU A 430 -22.27 39.34 11.27
C GLU A 430 -21.26 38.17 11.25
N VAL A 431 -20.63 37.91 10.10
CA VAL A 431 -19.77 36.73 9.90
C VAL A 431 -18.29 37.12 9.98
N ALA A 432 -17.56 36.48 10.88
CA ALA A 432 -16.12 36.72 11.10
C ALA A 432 -15.21 35.76 10.33
N ALA A 433 -15.65 34.53 10.10
CA ALA A 433 -14.94 33.54 9.30
C ALA A 433 -15.87 32.41 8.88
N LEU A 434 -15.49 31.68 7.83
CA LEU A 434 -16.21 30.50 7.37
C LEU A 434 -15.25 29.39 6.94
N LEU A 435 -15.64 28.15 7.24
CA LEU A 435 -15.05 26.93 6.72
C LEU A 435 -16.14 26.13 6.00
N SER A 436 -15.86 25.64 4.79
CA SER A 436 -16.73 24.67 4.11
C SER A 436 -16.01 23.35 3.97
N PHE A 437 -16.70 22.25 4.27
CA PHE A 437 -16.19 20.89 4.19
C PHE A 437 -17.03 20.05 3.24
N VAL A 438 -16.36 19.34 2.33
CA VAL A 438 -16.98 18.36 1.44
C VAL A 438 -17.13 16.99 2.12
N PRO A 439 -18.12 16.17 1.72
CA PRO A 439 -18.27 14.82 2.24
C PRO A 439 -17.09 13.91 1.87
N TRP A 440 -16.50 13.28 2.88
CA TRP A 440 -15.61 12.13 2.70
C TRP A 440 -16.37 10.87 3.09
N GLY A 441 -17.15 10.35 2.15
CA GLY A 441 -18.08 9.24 2.40
C GLY A 441 -19.25 9.62 3.30
N ALA A 442 -19.71 8.64 4.08
CA ALA A 442 -20.87 8.81 4.96
C ALA A 442 -20.54 9.49 6.29
N ASP A 443 -19.33 9.27 6.81
CA ASP A 443 -18.90 9.64 8.17
C ASP A 443 -17.59 10.42 8.22
N GLY A 444 -17.13 10.96 7.09
CA GLY A 444 -15.95 11.82 7.00
C GLY A 444 -16.25 13.19 6.40
N LEU A 445 -15.39 14.16 6.70
CA LEU A 445 -15.35 15.47 6.06
C LEU A 445 -13.94 15.81 5.56
N SER A 446 -13.84 16.60 4.49
CA SER A 446 -12.57 17.14 3.98
C SER A 446 -12.70 18.64 3.76
N LEU A 447 -11.72 19.43 4.23
CA LEU A 447 -11.78 20.89 4.13
C LEU A 447 -11.66 21.32 2.66
N ASP A 448 -12.60 22.15 2.22
CA ASP A 448 -12.66 22.73 0.87
C ASP A 448 -12.29 24.22 0.92
N VAL A 449 -13.08 25.00 1.64
CA VAL A 449 -12.90 26.45 1.73
C VAL A 449 -12.54 26.84 3.16
N MET A 450 -11.53 27.70 3.30
CA MET A 450 -11.19 28.38 4.55
C MET A 450 -11.00 29.86 4.27
N ARG A 451 -11.87 30.71 4.87
CA ARG A 451 -11.82 32.16 4.72
C ARG A 451 -12.06 32.85 6.06
N ARG A 452 -11.38 33.97 6.28
CA ARG A 452 -11.47 34.76 7.50
C ARG A 452 -11.55 36.23 7.12
N HIS A 453 -12.42 36.98 7.79
CA HIS A 453 -12.52 38.41 7.62
C HIS A 453 -11.16 39.08 7.94
N PRO A 454 -10.66 40.04 7.14
CA PRO A 454 -9.32 40.63 7.32
C PRO A 454 -9.06 41.25 8.70
N ARG A 455 -10.13 41.68 9.39
CA ARG A 455 -10.09 42.28 10.75
C ARG A 455 -10.63 41.35 11.85
N ALA A 456 -10.81 40.06 11.61
CA ALA A 456 -11.21 39.12 12.65
C ALA A 456 -10.06 38.89 13.65
N ASP A 457 -10.38 38.51 14.89
CA ASP A 457 -9.38 38.28 15.94
C ASP A 457 -8.64 36.93 15.77
N ASN A 458 -7.44 36.81 16.33
CA ASN A 458 -6.65 35.57 16.24
C ASN A 458 -7.27 34.49 17.15
N GLY A 459 -7.44 33.27 16.63
CA GLY A 459 -8.11 32.17 17.34
C GLY A 459 -9.47 31.76 16.76
N VAL A 460 -10.01 32.53 15.80
CA VAL A 460 -11.33 32.25 15.21
C VAL A 460 -11.35 30.92 14.42
N THR A 461 -10.28 30.57 13.72
CA THR A 461 -10.17 29.28 13.02
C THR A 461 -10.10 28.12 14.00
N GLU A 462 -9.35 28.28 15.10
CA GLU A 462 -9.23 27.33 16.20
C GLU A 462 -10.57 27.08 16.87
N LEU A 463 -11.37 28.13 17.05
CA LEU A 463 -12.73 28.06 17.55
C LEU A 463 -13.61 27.23 16.60
N MET A 464 -13.63 27.54 15.30
CA MET A 464 -14.43 26.79 14.32
C MET A 464 -14.06 25.31 14.25
N VAL A 465 -12.76 24.98 14.16
CA VAL A 465 -12.28 23.58 14.10
C VAL A 465 -12.63 22.84 15.40
N SER A 466 -12.39 23.46 16.56
CA SER A 466 -12.70 22.85 17.86
C SER A 466 -14.20 22.62 18.05
N SER A 467 -15.04 23.57 17.63
CA SER A 467 -16.50 23.44 17.64
C SER A 467 -16.99 22.33 16.71
N LEU A 468 -16.40 22.20 15.51
CA LEU A 468 -16.71 21.09 14.60
C LEU A 468 -16.34 19.73 15.21
N MET A 469 -15.15 19.64 15.84
CA MET A 469 -14.74 18.40 16.51
C MET A 469 -15.64 18.05 17.68
N ALA A 470 -16.12 19.04 18.43
CA ALA A 470 -17.09 18.82 19.51
C ALA A 470 -18.46 18.37 18.99
N ALA A 471 -18.93 18.90 17.85
CA ALA A 471 -20.20 18.53 17.21
C ALA A 471 -20.13 17.23 16.40
N GLY A 472 -18.96 16.60 16.28
CA GLY A 472 -18.75 15.43 15.42
C GLY A 472 -19.68 14.26 15.73
N SER A 473 -19.99 14.00 17.01
CA SER A 473 -20.94 12.95 17.40
C SER A 473 -22.34 13.20 16.86
N ASP A 474 -22.79 14.45 16.96
CA ASP A 474 -24.16 14.85 16.61
C ASP A 474 -24.36 14.84 15.09
N LEU A 475 -23.30 15.12 14.35
CA LEU A 475 -23.25 15.09 12.89
C LEU A 475 -22.89 13.70 12.32
N SER A 476 -22.64 12.71 13.18
CA SER A 476 -22.18 11.36 12.80
C SER A 476 -20.87 11.35 12.00
N ILE A 477 -19.93 12.24 12.36
CA ILE A 477 -18.62 12.38 11.72
C ILE A 477 -17.54 11.73 12.61
N ASN A 478 -16.76 10.84 12.02
CA ASN A 478 -15.67 10.10 12.68
C ASN A 478 -14.27 10.61 12.29
N GLN A 479 -14.15 11.33 11.18
CA GLN A 479 -12.87 11.82 10.67
C GLN A 479 -13.04 13.13 9.88
N VAL A 480 -12.10 14.05 10.05
CA VAL A 480 -12.10 15.34 9.36
C VAL A 480 -10.68 15.63 8.86
N SER A 481 -10.51 15.75 7.54
CA SER A 481 -9.26 16.22 6.93
C SER A 481 -9.22 17.74 6.92
N LEU A 482 -8.09 18.31 7.39
CA LEU A 482 -7.88 19.75 7.44
C LEU A 482 -7.18 20.30 6.20
N ASN A 483 -6.19 19.60 5.64
CA ASN A 483 -5.52 19.91 4.36
C ASN A 483 -4.26 19.04 4.20
N PHE A 484 -3.74 18.99 2.97
CA PHE A 484 -2.46 18.38 2.65
C PHE A 484 -1.30 19.40 2.70
N VAL A 485 -0.21 18.99 3.35
CA VAL A 485 1.02 19.77 3.53
C VAL A 485 2.13 19.19 2.66
N VAL A 486 2.50 19.94 1.62
CA VAL A 486 3.58 19.60 0.69
C VAL A 486 4.94 19.70 1.41
N PHE A 487 5.82 18.70 1.22
CA PHE A 487 7.21 18.65 1.67
C PHE A 487 7.46 18.66 3.18
N ARG A 488 6.51 18.20 4.01
CA ARG A 488 6.70 18.08 5.47
C ARG A 488 8.02 17.41 5.86
N SER A 489 8.36 16.28 5.24
CA SER A 489 9.56 15.51 5.59
C SER A 489 10.86 16.32 5.45
N ALA A 490 10.89 17.34 4.59
CA ALA A 490 12.05 18.22 4.42
C ALA A 490 12.11 19.36 5.46
N PHE A 491 11.00 19.69 6.11
CA PHE A 491 10.96 20.64 7.23
C PHE A 491 11.31 19.95 8.56
N GLU A 492 10.80 18.74 8.79
CA GLU A 492 11.04 17.93 10.01
C GLU A 492 12.48 17.40 10.10
N GLN A 493 13.10 17.05 8.96
CA GLN A 493 14.49 16.56 8.92
C GLN A 493 15.55 17.69 8.97
N GLY A 494 15.17 18.93 8.67
CA GLY A 494 16.08 20.08 8.74
C GLY A 494 16.42 20.52 10.16
N GLU A 495 15.58 20.20 11.14
CA GLU A 495 15.79 20.50 12.57
C GLU A 495 16.50 19.38 13.34
N LYS A 496 16.73 18.21 12.72
CA LYS A 496 17.48 17.11 13.34
C LYS A 496 18.99 17.36 13.27
N ILE A 497 19.66 17.32 14.42
CA ILE A 497 21.12 17.44 14.55
C ILE A 497 21.77 16.26 13.80
N GLY A 498 22.40 16.50 12.64
CA GLY A 498 23.14 15.49 11.85
C GLY A 498 22.85 15.41 10.33
N ALA A 499 22.10 16.35 9.74
CA ALA A 499 21.75 16.29 8.31
C ALA A 499 22.96 16.47 7.36
N SER A 500 23.02 15.70 6.27
CA SER A 500 24.07 15.80 5.24
C SER A 500 24.07 17.16 4.52
N ALA A 501 25.22 17.59 4.00
CA ALA A 501 25.40 18.90 3.34
C ALA A 501 24.38 19.17 2.20
N LEU A 502 23.92 18.12 1.51
CA LEU A 502 22.94 18.23 0.44
C LEU A 502 21.52 18.53 0.98
N LEU A 503 21.15 17.95 2.12
CA LEU A 503 19.85 18.15 2.77
C LEU A 503 19.73 19.55 3.38
N SER A 504 20.82 20.08 3.94
CA SER A 504 20.88 21.45 4.46
C SER A 504 20.76 22.51 3.35
N LEU A 505 21.29 22.22 2.15
CA LEU A 505 21.08 23.05 0.96
C LEU A 505 19.63 22.99 0.46
N TRP A 506 19.02 21.81 0.43
CA TRP A 506 17.61 21.63 0.08
C TRP A 506 16.68 22.36 1.05
N HIS A 507 16.97 22.31 2.35
CA HIS A 507 16.23 23.08 3.36
C HIS A 507 16.32 24.60 3.10
N LYS A 508 17.50 25.13 2.74
CA LYS A 508 17.66 26.55 2.36
C LYS A 508 16.90 26.91 1.08
N ILE A 509 16.87 26.02 0.08
CA ILE A 509 16.08 26.20 -1.15
C ILE A 509 14.58 26.22 -0.83
N LEU A 510 14.13 25.34 0.07
CA LEU A 510 12.73 25.27 0.50
C LEU A 510 12.32 26.47 1.37
N LEU A 511 13.21 27.00 2.21
CA LEU A 511 12.99 28.24 2.96
C LEU A 511 13.00 29.48 2.07
N PHE A 512 13.82 29.48 1.01
CA PHE A 512 13.76 30.52 -0.01
C PHE A 512 12.42 30.47 -0.76
N ALA A 513 12.00 29.27 -1.16
CA ALA A 513 10.72 28.98 -1.81
C ALA A 513 9.50 29.28 -0.91
N SER A 514 9.60 29.09 0.41
CA SER A 514 8.50 29.35 1.37
C SER A 514 8.13 30.83 1.45
N ARG A 515 9.05 31.76 1.12
CA ARG A 515 8.75 33.21 0.99
C ARG A 515 7.68 33.50 -0.07
N TRP A 516 7.52 32.64 -1.07
CA TRP A 516 6.51 32.77 -2.13
C TRP A 516 5.31 31.84 -1.94
N TRP A 517 5.46 30.70 -1.25
CA TRP A 517 4.44 29.63 -1.22
C TRP A 517 3.86 29.26 0.16
N GLN A 518 4.25 29.90 1.27
CA GLN A 518 3.62 29.76 2.61
C GLN A 518 3.45 28.31 3.15
N LEU A 519 4.31 27.37 2.73
CA LEU A 519 4.22 25.94 3.09
C LEU A 519 4.41 25.69 4.60
N GLU A 520 5.30 26.44 5.25
CA GLU A 520 5.63 26.29 6.67
C GLU A 520 4.49 26.76 7.60
N SER A 521 3.81 27.86 7.25
CA SER A 521 2.66 28.35 8.01
C SER A 521 1.48 27.38 7.98
N LEU A 522 1.28 26.67 6.85
CA LEU A 522 0.24 25.65 6.72
C LEU A 522 0.54 24.44 7.61
N TYR A 523 1.80 23.96 7.61
CA TYR A 523 2.25 22.90 8.51
C TYR A 523 2.00 23.26 9.98
N ARG A 524 2.52 24.40 10.44
CA ARG A 524 2.37 24.85 11.84
C ARG A 524 0.90 25.04 12.22
N SER A 525 0.07 25.55 11.31
CA SER A 525 -1.36 25.73 11.54
C SER A 525 -2.11 24.41 11.70
N ASN A 526 -1.67 23.31 11.08
CA ASN A 526 -2.30 22.00 11.25
C ASN A 526 -1.73 21.24 12.46
N GLN A 527 -0.41 21.32 12.67
CA GLN A 527 0.30 20.62 13.75
C GLN A 527 -0.26 20.95 15.14
N LYS A 528 -0.72 22.19 15.38
CA LYS A 528 -1.29 22.63 16.66
C LYS A 528 -2.51 21.82 17.14
N TYR A 529 -3.20 21.12 16.23
CA TYR A 529 -4.34 20.26 16.57
C TYR A 529 -3.95 18.81 16.88
N ASN A 530 -2.65 18.48 16.84
CA ASN A 530 -2.11 17.13 16.98
C ASN A 530 -2.80 16.08 16.06
N PRO A 531 -2.81 16.29 14.73
CA PRO A 531 -3.51 15.41 13.80
C PRO A 531 -2.80 14.06 13.58
N GLU A 532 -3.55 13.07 13.11
CA GLU A 532 -2.99 11.87 12.47
C GLU A 532 -2.55 12.24 11.05
N TRP A 533 -1.33 11.86 10.68
CA TRP A 533 -0.73 12.23 9.40
C TRP A 533 -0.69 11.07 8.42
N PHE A 534 -1.23 11.27 7.23
CA PHE A 534 -1.31 10.26 6.18
C PHE A 534 -0.48 10.67 4.94
N PRO A 535 0.39 9.78 4.41
CA PRO A 535 1.26 10.13 3.29
C PRO A 535 0.49 10.31 1.99
N ARG A 536 0.88 11.33 1.24
CA ARG A 536 0.38 11.64 -0.10
C ARG A 536 1.53 11.58 -1.10
N LEU A 537 1.29 10.93 -2.24
CA LEU A 537 2.29 10.61 -3.26
C LEU A 537 1.95 11.27 -4.60
N ILE A 538 3.00 11.63 -5.34
CA ILE A 538 2.91 11.92 -6.78
C ILE A 538 3.25 10.63 -7.53
N CYS A 539 2.47 10.30 -8.55
CA CYS A 539 2.81 9.25 -9.52
C CYS A 539 3.16 9.85 -10.88
N TYR A 540 4.19 9.33 -11.55
CA TYR A 540 4.65 9.80 -12.87
C TYR A 540 5.16 8.65 -13.75
N ALA A 541 5.15 8.80 -15.07
CA ALA A 541 5.58 7.74 -15.99
C ALA A 541 7.10 7.54 -16.00
N ASP A 542 7.84 8.58 -16.36
CA ASP A 542 9.30 8.54 -16.52
C ASP A 542 9.98 9.75 -15.87
N ALA A 543 11.24 9.59 -15.46
CA ALA A 543 12.01 10.65 -14.81
C ALA A 543 12.21 11.87 -15.71
N ALA A 544 12.27 11.67 -17.03
CA ALA A 544 12.37 12.76 -18.01
C ALA A 544 11.10 13.63 -18.09
N ASP A 545 9.94 13.09 -17.69
CA ASP A 545 8.69 13.84 -17.66
C ASP A 545 8.52 14.66 -16.37
N MET A 546 9.35 14.42 -15.35
CA MET A 546 9.22 15.02 -14.03
C MET A 546 9.22 16.56 -14.05
N PRO A 547 10.15 17.27 -14.73
CA PRO A 547 10.12 18.73 -14.77
C PRO A 547 8.81 19.30 -15.35
N ARG A 548 8.27 18.63 -16.37
CA ARG A 548 7.03 19.02 -17.04
C ARG A 548 5.82 18.74 -16.15
N THR A 549 5.80 17.59 -15.50
CA THR A 549 4.77 17.20 -14.53
C THR A 549 4.76 18.17 -13.34
N SER A 550 5.92 18.55 -12.82
CA SER A 550 6.03 19.55 -11.75
C SER A 550 5.51 20.93 -12.17
N LEU A 551 5.82 21.38 -13.39
CA LEU A 551 5.27 22.64 -13.91
C LEU A 551 3.75 22.57 -14.10
N ALA A 552 3.24 21.47 -14.67
CA ALA A 552 1.81 21.25 -14.84
C ALA A 552 1.07 21.21 -13.50
N MET A 553 1.69 20.61 -12.47
CA MET A 553 1.19 20.60 -11.10
C MET A 553 1.15 22.01 -10.50
N GLY A 554 2.24 22.78 -10.64
CA GLY A 554 2.30 24.16 -10.15
C GLY A 554 1.25 25.07 -10.79
N VAL A 555 0.97 24.88 -12.08
CA VAL A 555 -0.11 25.59 -12.78
C VAL A 555 -1.49 25.11 -12.31
N ALA A 556 -1.71 23.80 -12.19
CA ALA A 556 -3.00 23.25 -11.78
C ALA A 556 -3.36 23.66 -10.34
N GLU A 557 -2.40 23.63 -9.40
CA GLU A 557 -2.61 24.03 -8.01
C GLU A 557 -2.64 25.55 -7.79
N GLY A 558 -2.41 26.37 -8.83
CA GLY A 558 -2.41 27.83 -8.73
C GLY A 558 -1.16 28.43 -8.08
N PHE A 559 -0.05 27.70 -8.06
CA PHE A 559 1.27 28.20 -7.62
C PHE A 559 2.02 28.96 -8.72
N VAL A 560 1.66 28.75 -9.99
CA VAL A 560 2.28 29.37 -11.16
C VAL A 560 1.20 29.97 -12.05
N ASN A 561 1.14 31.30 -12.10
CA ASN A 561 0.20 32.03 -12.96
C ASN A 561 0.81 32.21 -14.35
N LEU A 562 0.19 31.63 -15.37
CA LEU A 562 0.56 31.84 -16.76
C LEU A 562 -0.14 33.09 -17.31
N PRO A 563 0.47 33.84 -18.25
CA PRO A 563 -0.22 34.91 -18.96
C PRO A 563 -1.53 34.39 -19.58
N ALA A 564 -2.61 35.17 -19.56
CA ALA A 564 -3.95 34.76 -20.03
C ALA A 564 -4.03 34.26 -21.48
N ARG A 565 -2.98 34.49 -22.29
CA ARG A 565 -2.85 33.98 -23.67
C ARG A 565 -2.21 32.57 -23.76
N LEU A 566 -1.55 32.13 -22.69
CA LEU A 566 -0.87 30.84 -22.56
C LEU A 566 -1.60 29.90 -21.58
N GLY A 567 -2.21 30.46 -20.53
CA GLY A 567 -3.16 29.76 -19.68
C GLY A 567 -4.51 29.66 -20.39
N GLY A 568 -5.03 28.44 -20.56
CA GLY A 568 -6.42 28.29 -21.00
C GLY A 568 -7.34 28.83 -19.91
N ASP A 569 -8.15 29.82 -20.23
CA ASP A 569 -9.15 30.39 -19.33
C ASP A 569 -10.19 29.31 -19.00
N THR A 570 -10.11 28.73 -17.81
CA THR A 570 -11.19 27.90 -17.26
C THR A 570 -12.13 28.84 -16.52
N GLY A 571 -13.10 29.39 -17.24
CA GLY A 571 -14.18 30.17 -16.63
C GLY A 571 -14.90 29.41 -15.51
N PRO A 572 -15.78 30.08 -14.75
CA PRO A 572 -16.48 29.50 -13.61
C PRO A 572 -17.21 28.20 -13.99
N GLN A 573 -17.24 27.23 -13.07
CA GLN A 573 -17.91 25.95 -13.31
C GLN A 573 -19.40 26.19 -13.62
N PRO A 574 -19.96 25.51 -14.64
CA PRO A 574 -21.37 25.70 -14.99
C PRO A 574 -22.26 25.19 -13.86
N MET A 575 -23.26 25.97 -13.43
CA MET A 575 -24.29 25.50 -12.49
C MET A 575 -25.24 24.51 -13.19
N ARG A 576 -25.66 23.46 -12.48
CA ARG A 576 -26.63 22.48 -12.99
C ARG A 576 -28.06 22.99 -12.87
N SER A 577 -28.97 22.39 -13.62
CA SER A 577 -30.41 22.63 -13.44
C SER A 577 -30.85 22.19 -12.03
N ALA A 578 -31.98 22.71 -11.55
CA ALA A 578 -32.52 22.31 -10.24
C ALA A 578 -32.82 20.80 -10.17
N GLU A 579 -33.38 20.24 -11.24
CA GLU A 579 -33.70 18.81 -11.36
C GLU A 579 -32.43 17.93 -11.33
N ASP A 580 -31.40 18.31 -12.10
CA ASP A 580 -30.12 17.58 -12.10
C ASP A 580 -29.41 17.67 -10.74
N SER A 581 -29.48 18.84 -10.09
CA SER A 581 -28.89 19.05 -8.77
C SER A 581 -29.55 18.15 -7.72
N GLU A 582 -30.87 17.99 -7.79
CA GLU A 582 -31.62 17.09 -6.90
C GLU A 582 -31.23 15.62 -7.12
N ARG A 583 -31.09 15.18 -8.39
CA ARG A 583 -30.62 13.83 -8.74
C ARG A 583 -29.21 13.56 -8.17
N LEU A 584 -28.28 14.50 -8.34
CA LEU A 584 -26.90 14.41 -7.83
C LEU A 584 -26.86 14.38 -6.29
N LEU A 585 -27.71 15.19 -5.65
CA LEU A 585 -27.83 15.25 -4.21
C LEU A 585 -28.40 13.95 -3.63
N ALA A 586 -29.40 13.34 -4.28
CA ALA A 586 -30.03 12.11 -3.83
C ALA A 586 -29.04 10.95 -3.70
N VAL A 587 -28.11 10.79 -4.66
CA VAL A 587 -27.05 9.78 -4.61
C VAL A 587 -26.12 10.02 -3.42
N THR A 588 -25.70 11.27 -3.24
CA THR A 588 -24.78 11.65 -2.15
C THR A 588 -25.44 11.50 -0.77
N ALA A 589 -26.71 11.89 -0.64
CA ALA A 589 -27.48 11.78 0.59
C ALA A 589 -27.81 10.33 0.98
N GLY A 590 -28.15 9.49 0.00
CA GLY A 590 -28.44 8.08 0.22
C GLY A 590 -27.26 7.29 0.80
N ALA A 591 -26.03 7.67 0.43
CA ALA A 591 -24.80 7.10 1.01
C ALA A 591 -24.66 7.40 2.51
N VAL A 592 -24.97 8.64 2.92
CA VAL A 592 -24.93 9.08 4.32
C VAL A 592 -26.01 8.37 5.17
N GLU A 593 -27.20 8.11 4.61
CA GLU A 593 -28.29 7.44 5.33
C GLU A 593 -28.11 5.92 5.48
N ARG A 594 -27.48 5.25 4.52
CA ARG A 594 -27.26 3.78 4.53
C ARG A 594 -26.42 3.28 5.71
N LYS A 595 -25.64 4.15 6.36
CA LYS A 595 -24.75 3.82 7.49
C LYS A 595 -25.29 4.27 8.85
N ARG A 596 -26.62 4.35 9.04
CA ARG A 596 -27.20 4.40 10.39
C ARG A 596 -26.74 3.16 11.18
N PRO A 597 -26.41 3.28 12.47
CA PRO A 597 -25.95 2.14 13.26
C PRO A 597 -26.94 0.99 13.17
N ALA A 598 -26.41 -0.23 12.97
CA ALA A 598 -27.20 -1.44 12.83
C ALA A 598 -28.27 -1.50 13.92
N ARG A 599 -29.54 -1.64 13.50
CA ARG A 599 -30.68 -1.73 14.42
C ARG A 599 -30.40 -2.82 15.44
N VAL A 600 -30.36 -2.47 16.72
CA VAL A 600 -30.11 -3.43 17.81
C VAL A 600 -31.11 -4.59 17.65
N PRO A 601 -30.64 -5.85 17.51
CA PRO A 601 -31.52 -6.99 17.31
C PRO A 601 -32.58 -7.06 18.42
N THR A 602 -33.80 -7.46 18.08
CA THR A 602 -34.94 -7.51 19.01
C THR A 602 -34.60 -8.24 20.30
N GLU A 603 -33.91 -9.37 20.21
CA GLU A 603 -33.53 -10.17 21.38
C GLU A 603 -32.55 -9.43 22.31
N VAL A 604 -31.63 -8.62 21.77
CA VAL A 604 -30.71 -7.80 22.58
C VAL A 604 -31.50 -6.73 23.34
N ARG A 605 -32.52 -6.14 22.69
CA ARG A 605 -33.41 -5.15 23.33
C ARG A 605 -34.21 -5.76 24.48
N GLU A 606 -34.74 -6.95 24.30
CA GLU A 606 -35.47 -7.67 25.35
C GLU A 606 -34.57 -8.04 26.54
N ARG A 607 -33.33 -8.45 26.29
CA ARG A 607 -32.35 -8.75 27.33
C ARG A 607 -31.90 -7.50 28.08
N LEU A 608 -31.76 -6.36 27.39
CA LEU A 608 -31.53 -5.05 28.01
C LEU A 608 -32.71 -4.64 28.91
N ALA A 609 -33.95 -4.77 28.42
CA ALA A 609 -35.13 -4.50 29.25
C ALA A 609 -35.22 -5.43 30.47
N SER A 610 -34.77 -6.68 30.34
CA SER A 610 -34.65 -7.59 31.47
C SER A 610 -33.62 -7.11 32.49
N ARG A 611 -32.48 -6.57 32.04
CA ARG A 611 -31.44 -6.00 32.91
C ARG A 611 -31.95 -4.75 33.65
N GLU A 612 -32.68 -3.87 32.98
CA GLU A 612 -33.31 -2.71 33.63
C GLU A 612 -34.33 -3.13 34.70
N ARG A 613 -35.14 -4.16 34.44
CA ARG A 613 -36.07 -4.70 35.45
C ARG A 613 -35.34 -5.26 36.67
N MET A 614 -34.20 -5.92 36.49
CA MET A 614 -33.42 -6.44 37.62
C MET A 614 -32.98 -5.29 38.54
N LEU A 615 -32.46 -4.20 37.96
CA LEU A 615 -32.08 -3.02 38.74
C LEU A 615 -33.26 -2.37 39.45
N ALA A 616 -34.41 -2.28 38.79
CA ALA A 616 -35.63 -1.76 39.41
C ALA A 616 -36.13 -2.65 40.57
N ASP A 617 -35.97 -3.98 40.45
CA ASP A 617 -36.32 -4.96 41.48
C ASP A 617 -35.25 -5.05 42.60
N GLY A 618 -34.19 -4.23 42.56
CA GLY A 618 -33.07 -4.28 43.52
C GLY A 618 -32.15 -5.50 43.38
N VAL A 619 -32.27 -6.25 42.28
CA VAL A 619 -31.42 -7.40 41.95
C VAL A 619 -30.24 -6.93 41.11
N GLU A 620 -29.03 -7.10 41.62
CA GLU A 620 -27.82 -6.71 40.88
C GLU A 620 -27.57 -7.68 39.70
N PRO A 621 -27.59 -7.21 38.44
CA PRO A 621 -27.36 -8.08 37.28
C PRO A 621 -25.89 -8.46 37.06
N TYR A 622 -24.98 -7.77 37.76
CA TYR A 622 -23.52 -7.91 37.66
C TYR A 622 -22.86 -7.70 39.04
N PRO A 623 -23.13 -8.57 40.03
CA PRO A 623 -22.54 -8.42 41.35
C PRO A 623 -21.01 -8.49 41.31
N ALA A 624 -20.37 -7.72 42.18
CA ALA A 624 -18.92 -7.67 42.28
C ALA A 624 -18.31 -9.00 42.77
N CYS A 625 -19.01 -9.75 43.62
CA CYS A 625 -18.55 -11.04 44.15
C CYS A 625 -19.71 -11.98 44.42
N VAL A 626 -19.49 -13.28 44.20
CA VAL A 626 -20.40 -14.36 44.59
C VAL A 626 -19.57 -15.53 45.11
N THR A 627 -19.97 -16.08 46.26
CA THR A 627 -19.29 -17.23 46.88
C THR A 627 -19.62 -18.51 46.11
N VAL A 628 -18.59 -19.21 45.64
CA VAL A 628 -18.70 -20.50 44.95
C VAL A 628 -17.92 -21.53 45.76
N THR A 629 -18.55 -22.63 46.16
CA THR A 629 -17.94 -23.64 47.04
C THR A 629 -17.59 -24.94 46.31
N SER A 630 -18.10 -25.16 45.11
CA SER A 630 -17.81 -26.36 44.31
C SER A 630 -17.86 -26.08 42.81
N SER A 631 -17.12 -26.86 42.03
CA SER A 631 -17.21 -26.87 40.57
C SER A 631 -18.35 -27.76 40.09
N CYS A 632 -18.81 -27.59 38.85
CA CYS A 632 -19.84 -28.45 38.27
C CYS A 632 -19.45 -29.94 38.33
N ALA A 633 -18.20 -30.29 38.00
CA ALA A 633 -17.72 -31.66 38.00
C ALA A 633 -17.59 -32.24 39.42
N ALA A 634 -17.13 -31.45 40.40
CA ALA A 634 -17.02 -31.90 41.78
C ALA A 634 -18.40 -32.11 42.42
N ALA A 635 -19.35 -31.20 42.17
CA ALA A 635 -20.73 -31.37 42.60
C ALA A 635 -21.41 -32.58 41.93
N LEU A 636 -21.10 -32.85 40.66
CA LEU A 636 -21.57 -34.04 39.95
C LEU A 636 -20.99 -35.33 40.54
N ALA A 637 -19.69 -35.34 40.85
CA ALA A 637 -18.97 -36.49 41.40
C ALA A 637 -19.40 -36.85 42.83
N ALA A 638 -19.87 -35.87 43.62
CA ALA A 638 -20.40 -36.12 44.96
C ALA A 638 -21.59 -37.10 44.97
N GLY A 639 -22.35 -37.17 43.85
CA GLY A 639 -23.45 -38.11 43.66
C GLY A 639 -24.65 -37.88 44.59
N PRO A 640 -25.79 -38.57 44.37
CA PRO A 640 -26.88 -38.63 45.34
C PRO A 640 -26.46 -39.48 46.55
N ALA A 641 -26.80 -39.05 47.78
CA ALA A 641 -26.61 -39.86 48.98
C ALA A 641 -27.28 -41.24 48.81
N GLN A 642 -26.54 -42.33 49.03
CA GLN A 642 -27.14 -43.67 49.05
C GLN A 642 -28.12 -43.77 50.24
N PRO A 643 -29.36 -44.25 50.05
CA PRO A 643 -30.21 -44.62 51.17
C PRO A 643 -29.61 -45.89 51.82
N THR A 644 -29.17 -45.79 53.07
CA THR A 644 -28.87 -46.96 53.90
C THR A 644 -30.11 -47.84 54.00
N PRO A 645 -30.03 -49.16 53.76
CA PRO A 645 -31.18 -50.05 53.92
C PRO A 645 -31.56 -50.13 55.41
N ALA A 646 -32.82 -49.84 55.71
CA ALA A 646 -33.38 -50.07 57.04
C ALA A 646 -33.47 -51.57 57.30
N SER A 647 -32.56 -52.12 58.10
CA SER A 647 -32.78 -53.40 58.79
C SER A 647 -33.68 -53.18 60.00
N GLY A 648 -34.73 -53.99 60.10
CA GLY A 648 -35.83 -53.80 61.04
C GLY A 648 -35.59 -54.28 62.48
N SER A 649 -36.55 -53.85 63.29
CA SER A 649 -37.05 -54.39 64.57
C SER A 649 -36.12 -54.42 65.80
N GLY A 650 -36.54 -53.70 66.85
CA GLY A 650 -36.09 -53.90 68.23
C GLY A 650 -36.32 -52.68 69.12
N SER A 651 -37.32 -52.77 70.00
CA SER A 651 -37.84 -51.79 70.96
C SER A 651 -36.84 -51.13 71.94
N GLY A 652 -37.10 -49.86 72.31
CA GLY A 652 -36.88 -49.38 73.68
C GLY A 652 -36.21 -48.01 73.87
N SER A 653 -37.01 -47.05 74.38
CA SER A 653 -36.70 -45.86 75.19
C SER A 653 -35.97 -44.64 74.59
N ASP A 654 -36.55 -43.48 74.94
CA ASP A 654 -36.16 -42.10 74.66
C ASP A 654 -34.76 -41.72 75.17
N ASP A 655 -33.93 -41.12 74.31
CA ASP A 655 -33.35 -39.79 74.53
C ASP A 655 -32.68 -39.26 73.25
N ALA A 656 -32.82 -37.96 73.02
CA ALA A 656 -32.52 -37.26 71.77
C ALA A 656 -31.02 -37.06 71.49
N ALA A 657 -30.61 -37.34 70.24
CA ALA A 657 -29.78 -36.45 69.40
C ALA A 657 -29.64 -37.06 67.99
N ALA A 658 -30.46 -36.58 67.07
CA ALA A 658 -30.41 -36.93 65.66
C ALA A 658 -29.12 -36.42 64.99
N GLY A 659 -28.24 -37.35 64.62
CA GLY A 659 -27.14 -37.12 63.68
C GLY A 659 -27.39 -37.89 62.38
N THR A 660 -28.35 -37.45 61.58
CA THR A 660 -28.49 -37.92 60.19
C THR A 660 -27.56 -37.11 59.31
N GLY A 661 -26.59 -37.79 58.67
CA GLY A 661 -25.59 -37.19 57.80
C GLY A 661 -26.21 -36.53 56.56
N ALA A 662 -26.56 -35.25 56.67
CA ALA A 662 -26.95 -34.43 55.54
C ALA A 662 -25.69 -33.93 54.82
N ILE A 663 -25.57 -34.24 53.52
CA ILE A 663 -24.53 -33.66 52.65
C ILE A 663 -24.72 -32.14 52.68
N SER A 664 -23.69 -31.38 53.04
CA SER A 664 -23.75 -29.92 53.11
C SER A 664 -24.10 -29.33 51.75
N PRO A 665 -24.96 -28.29 51.70
CA PRO A 665 -25.30 -27.62 50.46
C PRO A 665 -24.05 -27.00 49.82
N VAL A 666 -23.94 -27.15 48.50
CA VAL A 666 -22.85 -26.59 47.69
C VAL A 666 -23.39 -25.48 46.80
N THR A 667 -22.56 -24.48 46.53
CA THR A 667 -22.84 -23.40 45.60
C THR A 667 -21.97 -23.57 44.37
N VAL A 668 -22.61 -23.74 43.21
CA VAL A 668 -21.97 -23.90 41.91
C VAL A 668 -22.32 -22.70 41.04
N ALA A 669 -21.33 -22.09 40.40
CA ALA A 669 -21.54 -21.03 39.40
C ALA A 669 -21.22 -21.52 37.99
N GLY A 670 -22.05 -21.14 37.03
CA GLY A 670 -21.85 -21.54 35.65
C GLY A 670 -22.77 -20.80 34.68
N ARG A 671 -22.49 -20.99 33.40
CA ARG A 671 -23.32 -20.44 32.31
C ARG A 671 -24.50 -21.36 32.02
N VAL A 672 -25.68 -20.79 31.87
CA VAL A 672 -26.90 -21.51 31.49
C VAL A 672 -26.82 -21.90 30.00
N MET A 673 -26.59 -23.19 29.74
CA MET A 673 -26.45 -23.75 28.39
C MET A 673 -27.77 -24.28 27.81
N SER A 674 -28.74 -24.62 28.66
CA SER A 674 -30.11 -24.94 28.27
C SER A 674 -31.06 -24.72 29.43
N LEU A 675 -32.31 -24.45 29.08
CA LEU A 675 -33.39 -24.19 30.02
C LEU A 675 -34.64 -24.96 29.55
N ARG A 676 -35.25 -25.76 30.42
CA ARG A 676 -36.51 -26.48 30.18
C ARG A 676 -37.46 -26.21 31.33
N ASP A 677 -38.63 -25.67 31.03
CA ASP A 677 -39.63 -25.27 32.01
C ASP A 677 -40.90 -26.13 31.84
N HIS A 678 -41.28 -26.84 32.90
CA HIS A 678 -42.48 -27.69 32.93
C HIS A 678 -43.54 -27.13 33.89
N GLY A 679 -43.49 -25.82 34.20
CA GLY A 679 -44.45 -25.14 35.08
C GLY A 679 -44.12 -25.32 36.56
N GLY A 680 -44.19 -26.54 37.07
CA GLY A 680 -43.89 -26.84 38.48
C GLY A 680 -42.41 -27.10 38.79
N VAL A 681 -41.61 -27.34 37.75
CA VAL A 681 -40.17 -27.64 37.83
C VAL A 681 -39.45 -27.04 36.63
N ILE A 682 -38.25 -26.51 36.87
CA ILE A 682 -37.35 -25.99 35.86
C ILE A 682 -36.05 -26.80 35.91
N PHE A 683 -35.62 -27.28 34.75
CA PHE A 683 -34.31 -27.90 34.57
C PHE A 683 -33.40 -26.95 33.80
N ALA A 684 -32.27 -26.60 34.38
CA ALA A 684 -31.22 -25.85 33.73
C ALA A 684 -29.96 -26.72 33.60
N SER A 685 -29.19 -26.54 32.53
CA SER A 685 -27.83 -27.09 32.45
C SER A 685 -26.85 -25.95 32.66
N LEU A 686 -26.08 -26.02 33.74
CA LEU A 686 -24.99 -25.10 34.01
C LEU A 686 -23.68 -25.69 33.51
N ARG A 687 -22.86 -24.83 32.90
CA ARG A 687 -21.53 -25.17 32.44
C ARG A 687 -20.50 -24.24 33.09
N ASP A 688 -19.48 -24.83 33.67
CA ASP A 688 -18.24 -24.15 34.03
C ASP A 688 -17.06 -24.74 33.22
N TRP A 689 -15.83 -24.47 33.63
CA TRP A 689 -14.64 -25.05 32.99
C TRP A 689 -14.45 -26.54 33.27
N SER A 690 -14.97 -27.04 34.40
CA SER A 690 -14.85 -28.43 34.81
C SER A 690 -15.84 -29.35 34.09
N GLY A 691 -17.04 -28.86 33.75
CA GLY A 691 -18.03 -29.67 33.05
C GLY A 691 -19.45 -29.10 33.07
N ASP A 692 -20.39 -29.99 32.74
CA ASP A 692 -21.83 -29.70 32.73
C ASP A 692 -22.49 -30.31 33.97
N LEU A 693 -23.39 -29.57 34.61
CA LEU A 693 -24.21 -30.02 35.74
C LEU A 693 -25.68 -29.68 35.49
N GLN A 694 -26.56 -30.66 35.68
CA GLN A 694 -28.00 -30.40 35.68
C GLN A 694 -28.39 -29.75 37.01
N VAL A 695 -29.12 -28.65 36.94
CA VAL A 695 -29.77 -28.01 38.08
C VAL A 695 -31.26 -28.26 37.99
N LEU A 696 -31.85 -28.70 39.09
CA LEU A 696 -33.28 -28.92 39.26
C LEU A 696 -33.81 -27.87 40.23
N LEU A 697 -34.73 -27.03 39.77
CA LEU A 697 -35.47 -26.08 40.61
C LEU A 697 -36.94 -26.50 40.63
N ASP A 698 -37.46 -26.85 41.79
CA ASP A 698 -38.89 -27.12 41.99
C ASP A 698 -39.44 -26.33 43.19
N ALA A 699 -40.76 -26.28 43.30
CA ALA A 699 -41.40 -25.57 44.40
C ALA A 699 -41.15 -26.22 45.77
N GLY A 700 -40.87 -27.53 45.80
CA GLY A 700 -40.61 -28.28 47.03
C GLY A 700 -39.23 -27.99 47.64
N GLY A 701 -38.21 -27.76 46.83
CA GLY A 701 -36.85 -27.45 47.28
C GLY A 701 -36.55 -25.97 47.40
N ALA A 702 -36.89 -25.17 46.39
CA ALA A 702 -36.50 -23.76 46.29
C ALA A 702 -37.60 -22.76 46.71
N GLY A 703 -38.85 -23.22 46.82
CA GLY A 703 -40.02 -22.36 47.02
C GLY A 703 -40.54 -21.71 45.72
N GLN A 704 -41.79 -21.24 45.75
CA GLN A 704 -42.46 -20.69 44.56
C GLN A 704 -41.84 -19.38 44.04
N GLU A 705 -41.38 -18.50 44.94
CA GLU A 705 -40.81 -17.20 44.58
C GLU A 705 -39.44 -17.35 43.85
N CYS A 706 -38.61 -18.27 44.33
CA CYS A 706 -37.33 -18.62 43.72
C CYS A 706 -37.53 -19.16 42.29
N LEU A 707 -38.51 -20.05 42.11
CA LEU A 707 -38.89 -20.59 40.80
C LEU A 707 -39.42 -19.51 39.84
N ALA A 708 -40.28 -18.62 40.34
CA ALA A 708 -40.88 -17.53 39.57
C ALA A 708 -39.84 -16.47 39.13
N SER A 709 -38.94 -16.08 40.03
CA SER A 709 -37.85 -15.15 39.72
C SER A 709 -36.88 -15.75 38.69
N PHE A 710 -36.51 -17.02 38.82
CA PHE A 710 -35.64 -17.72 37.87
C PHE A 710 -36.26 -17.73 36.46
N ARG A 711 -37.54 -18.11 36.34
CA ARG A 711 -38.30 -18.08 35.08
C ARG A 711 -38.34 -16.68 34.46
N ARG A 712 -38.60 -15.66 35.28
CA ARG A 712 -38.74 -14.27 34.83
C ARG A 712 -37.42 -13.72 34.28
N LEU A 713 -36.32 -13.93 35.02
CA LEU A 713 -35.07 -13.20 34.81
C LEU A 713 -34.00 -13.98 34.04
N VAL A 714 -33.93 -15.32 34.14
CA VAL A 714 -32.84 -16.10 33.56
C VAL A 714 -33.12 -16.50 32.11
N ARG A 715 -32.10 -16.38 31.25
CA ARG A 715 -32.12 -16.78 29.83
C ARG A 715 -30.87 -17.59 29.49
N ILE A 716 -30.91 -18.31 28.37
CA ILE A 716 -29.74 -19.04 27.86
C ILE A 716 -28.60 -18.04 27.60
N GLY A 717 -27.40 -18.41 28.07
CA GLY A 717 -26.20 -17.61 28.01
C GLY A 717 -25.92 -16.82 29.28
N ASP A 718 -26.88 -16.61 30.17
CA ASP A 718 -26.66 -15.94 31.46
C ASP A 718 -25.68 -16.76 32.33
N GLN A 719 -24.91 -16.08 33.18
CA GLN A 719 -24.16 -16.74 34.25
C GLN A 719 -24.92 -16.59 35.56
N VAL A 720 -25.06 -17.70 36.27
CA VAL A 720 -25.79 -17.78 37.54
C VAL A 720 -24.99 -18.60 38.54
N ALA A 721 -25.21 -18.36 39.82
CA ALA A 721 -24.76 -19.22 40.90
C ALA A 721 -25.99 -19.84 41.55
N VAL A 722 -25.91 -21.14 41.82
CA VAL A 722 -26.99 -21.92 42.40
C VAL A 722 -26.47 -22.65 43.62
N THR A 723 -27.15 -22.48 44.75
CA THR A 723 -26.90 -23.22 45.99
C THR A 723 -27.90 -24.35 46.09
N GLY A 724 -27.43 -25.55 46.44
CA GLY A 724 -28.29 -26.72 46.53
C GLY A 724 -27.60 -27.96 47.06
N ALA A 725 -28.33 -29.06 47.15
CA ALA A 725 -27.80 -30.36 47.56
C ALA A 725 -27.60 -31.27 46.33
N PRO A 726 -26.48 -32.03 46.24
CA PRO A 726 -26.33 -33.08 45.25
C PRO A 726 -27.45 -34.12 45.37
N GLY A 727 -28.06 -34.49 44.25
CA GLY A 727 -29.17 -35.43 44.19
C GLY A 727 -29.35 -36.00 42.79
N ALA A 728 -30.56 -36.46 42.47
CA ALA A 728 -30.91 -36.95 41.14
C ALA A 728 -32.37 -36.60 40.79
N SER A 729 -32.65 -36.39 39.51
CA SER A 729 -34.03 -36.32 39.03
C SER A 729 -34.69 -37.70 39.01
N ARG A 730 -36.02 -37.75 38.84
CA ARG A 730 -36.81 -39.01 38.87
C ARG A 730 -36.35 -40.10 37.88
N ASN A 731 -35.68 -39.70 36.79
CA ASN A 731 -35.10 -40.60 35.79
C ASN A 731 -33.65 -41.02 36.12
N GLY A 732 -33.16 -40.73 37.33
CA GLY A 732 -31.81 -41.08 37.79
C GLY A 732 -30.69 -40.14 37.29
N THR A 733 -30.99 -39.03 36.60
CA THR A 733 -29.95 -38.10 36.15
C THR A 733 -29.38 -37.31 37.34
N PRO A 734 -28.08 -37.41 37.66
CA PRO A 734 -27.47 -36.64 38.74
C PRO A 734 -27.68 -35.14 38.54
N SER A 735 -28.14 -34.47 39.59
CA SER A 735 -28.56 -33.06 39.54
C SER A 735 -28.24 -32.35 40.85
N LEU A 736 -28.03 -31.03 40.79
CA LEU A 736 -28.07 -30.17 41.95
C LEU A 736 -29.52 -29.74 42.20
N VAL A 737 -30.10 -30.17 43.33
CA VAL A 737 -31.43 -29.74 43.76
C VAL A 737 -31.29 -28.37 44.41
N ALA A 738 -31.73 -27.33 43.70
CA ALA A 738 -31.51 -25.95 44.08
C ALA A 738 -32.39 -25.56 45.28
N SER A 739 -31.79 -24.85 46.23
CA SER A 739 -32.51 -24.13 47.29
C SER A 739 -32.56 -22.62 46.99
N SER A 740 -31.51 -22.06 46.41
CA SER A 740 -31.46 -20.65 46.01
C SER A 740 -30.59 -20.42 44.77
N TRP A 741 -30.77 -19.28 44.12
CA TRP A 741 -29.93 -18.85 43.01
C TRP A 741 -29.68 -17.34 43.06
N THR A 742 -28.61 -16.90 42.39
CA THR A 742 -28.36 -15.48 42.12
C THR A 742 -27.78 -15.29 40.71
N MET A 743 -28.04 -14.13 40.10
CA MET A 743 -27.40 -13.75 38.84
C MET A 743 -25.94 -13.37 39.12
N THR A 744 -25.00 -13.86 38.31
CA THR A 744 -23.60 -13.41 38.39
C THR A 744 -23.23 -12.52 37.20
N SER A 745 -23.81 -12.75 36.03
CA SER A 745 -23.66 -11.86 34.88
C SER A 745 -24.76 -12.07 33.85
N LYS A 746 -25.57 -11.05 33.63
CA LYS A 746 -26.61 -11.05 32.58
C LYS A 746 -26.02 -10.98 31.16
N ALA A 747 -26.36 -11.95 30.31
CA ALA A 747 -25.94 -11.98 28.92
C ALA A 747 -26.90 -11.21 28.01
N LEU A 748 -26.42 -10.11 27.43
CA LEU A 748 -27.20 -9.24 26.54
C LEU A 748 -27.33 -9.77 25.11
N ARG A 749 -26.42 -10.66 24.70
CA ARG A 749 -26.46 -11.32 23.40
C ARG A 749 -26.76 -12.80 23.57
N PRO A 750 -27.60 -13.40 22.69
CA PRO A 750 -27.82 -14.84 22.70
C PRO A 750 -26.57 -15.63 22.36
N LEU A 751 -26.51 -16.86 22.88
CA LEU A 751 -25.61 -17.86 22.33
C LEU A 751 -26.13 -18.34 20.97
N PRO A 752 -25.25 -18.64 20.01
CA PRO A 752 -25.60 -19.32 18.77
C PRO A 752 -26.41 -20.60 19.00
N ASN A 753 -27.37 -20.87 18.12
CA ASN A 753 -28.24 -22.04 18.25
C ASN A 753 -27.42 -23.36 18.18
N LYS A 754 -27.68 -24.31 19.09
CA LYS A 754 -26.96 -25.59 19.20
C LYS A 754 -26.99 -26.42 17.91
N HIS A 755 -28.07 -26.33 17.12
CA HIS A 755 -28.26 -27.12 15.89
C HIS A 755 -27.62 -26.51 14.64
N ARG A 756 -27.54 -25.17 14.55
CA ARG A 756 -26.82 -24.49 13.46
C ARG A 756 -25.33 -24.35 13.74
N GLY A 757 -24.95 -24.23 15.01
CA GLY A 757 -23.56 -24.18 15.48
C GLY A 757 -22.75 -23.01 14.94
N LEU A 758 -21.63 -22.70 15.60
CA LEU A 758 -20.50 -22.03 14.95
C LEU A 758 -19.76 -23.12 14.16
N GLN A 759 -20.35 -23.64 13.08
CA GLN A 759 -19.66 -24.64 12.24
C GLN A 759 -18.64 -24.00 11.31
N ASP A 760 -18.92 -22.76 10.87
CA ASP A 760 -18.01 -21.98 10.05
C ASP A 760 -16.66 -21.77 10.78
N PRO A 761 -15.54 -22.33 10.25
CA PRO A 761 -14.22 -22.17 10.83
C PRO A 761 -13.80 -20.69 10.96
N GLU A 762 -14.20 -19.83 10.03
CA GLU A 762 -13.84 -18.41 10.07
C GLU A 762 -14.53 -17.70 11.24
N MET A 763 -15.82 -17.97 11.45
CA MET A 763 -16.57 -17.42 12.58
C MET A 763 -16.11 -17.98 13.93
N ARG A 764 -15.71 -19.25 13.99
CA ARG A 764 -15.11 -19.85 15.22
C ARG A 764 -13.85 -19.12 15.63
N VAL A 765 -13.03 -18.76 14.66
CA VAL A 765 -11.78 -18.02 14.88
C VAL A 765 -12.08 -16.58 15.31
N ARG A 766 -12.97 -15.87 14.60
CA ARG A 766 -13.36 -14.48 14.91
C ARG A 766 -14.04 -14.34 16.28
N GLN A 767 -14.92 -15.28 16.61
CA GLN A 767 -15.69 -15.28 17.85
C GLN A 767 -15.21 -16.37 18.81
N ARG A 768 -13.89 -16.43 19.05
CA ARG A 768 -13.28 -17.48 19.88
C ARG A 768 -13.94 -17.63 21.24
N HIS A 769 -14.32 -16.53 21.89
CA HIS A 769 -15.01 -16.57 23.18
C HIS A 769 -16.32 -17.38 23.12
N LEU A 770 -17.09 -17.31 22.03
CA LEU A 770 -18.28 -18.14 21.83
C LEU A 770 -17.92 -19.59 21.51
N ALA A 771 -16.86 -19.81 20.71
CA ALA A 771 -16.36 -21.15 20.44
C ALA A 771 -15.96 -21.87 21.75
N LEU A 772 -15.22 -21.21 22.64
CA LEU A 772 -14.81 -21.75 23.94
C LEU A 772 -16.01 -22.04 24.88
N ILE A 773 -17.09 -21.26 24.80
CA ILE A 773 -18.33 -21.51 25.56
C ILE A 773 -19.01 -22.80 25.08
N ILE A 774 -19.15 -22.97 23.77
CA ILE A 774 -19.97 -24.03 23.18
C ILE A 774 -19.20 -25.35 23.07
N SER A 775 -17.92 -25.31 22.69
CA SER A 775 -17.11 -26.46 22.30
C SER A 775 -16.13 -26.87 23.39
N SER A 776 -16.24 -28.12 23.86
CA SER A 776 -15.26 -28.71 24.78
C SER A 776 -13.93 -29.03 24.09
N ARG A 777 -13.94 -29.28 22.78
CA ARG A 777 -12.72 -29.48 21.98
C ARG A 777 -11.84 -28.23 22.00
N ASP A 778 -12.42 -27.04 21.80
CA ASP A 778 -11.67 -25.78 21.82
C ASP A 778 -11.09 -25.48 23.21
N ARG A 779 -11.81 -25.81 24.29
CA ARG A 779 -11.27 -25.69 25.67
C ARG A 779 -10.11 -26.65 25.91
N ARG A 780 -10.23 -27.91 25.48
CA ARG A 780 -9.13 -28.90 25.57
C ARG A 780 -7.90 -28.47 24.76
N MET A 781 -8.08 -27.89 23.58
CA MET A 781 -6.98 -27.33 22.77
C MET A 781 -6.22 -26.23 23.54
N LEU A 782 -6.95 -25.31 24.17
CA LEU A 782 -6.34 -24.25 24.98
C LEU A 782 -5.51 -24.80 26.14
N VAL A 783 -6.02 -25.82 26.84
CA VAL A 783 -5.29 -26.51 27.91
C VAL A 783 -4.07 -27.27 27.36
N ALA A 784 -4.25 -28.04 26.29
CA ALA A 784 -3.18 -28.83 25.66
C ALA A 784 -2.02 -27.94 25.20
N ARG A 785 -2.31 -26.80 24.57
CA ARG A 785 -1.30 -25.79 24.21
C ARG A 785 -0.53 -25.30 25.44
N SER A 786 -1.26 -24.90 26.48
CA SER A 786 -0.65 -24.38 27.71
C SER A 786 0.29 -25.40 28.34
N HIS A 787 -0.16 -26.66 28.45
CA HIS A 787 0.63 -27.75 29.01
C HIS A 787 1.84 -28.11 28.14
N ALA A 788 1.70 -28.13 26.81
CA ALA A 788 2.81 -28.38 25.89
C ALA A 788 3.94 -27.36 26.08
N ILE A 789 3.61 -26.06 26.04
CA ILE A 789 4.59 -24.98 26.19
C ILE A 789 5.23 -25.01 27.59
N GLN A 790 4.44 -25.27 28.63
CA GLN A 790 4.97 -25.39 29.98
C GLN A 790 5.93 -26.57 30.14
N ALA A 791 5.64 -27.70 29.47
CA ALA A 791 6.52 -28.87 29.48
C ALA A 791 7.86 -28.59 28.76
N VAL A 792 7.83 -27.88 27.62
CA VAL A 792 9.03 -27.40 26.93
C VAL A 792 9.88 -26.54 27.86
N ARG A 793 9.29 -25.51 28.49
CA ARG A 793 9.98 -24.64 29.45
C ARG A 793 10.60 -25.46 30.60
N SER A 794 9.81 -26.34 31.20
CA SER A 794 10.24 -27.15 32.34
C SER A 794 11.40 -28.08 31.98
N THR A 795 11.39 -28.66 30.77
CA THR A 795 12.45 -29.53 30.28
C THR A 795 13.77 -28.77 30.09
N LEU A 796 13.73 -27.55 29.54
CA LEU A 796 14.92 -26.71 29.39
C LEU A 796 15.50 -26.28 30.74
N LEU A 797 14.64 -25.89 31.69
CA LEU A 797 15.07 -25.54 33.06
C LEU A 797 15.73 -26.74 33.76
N GLN A 798 15.16 -27.95 33.62
CA GLN A 798 15.76 -29.18 34.16
C GLN A 798 17.12 -29.51 33.51
N ARG A 799 17.30 -29.14 32.25
CA ARG A 799 18.57 -29.27 31.50
C ARG A 799 19.57 -28.12 31.80
N GLY A 800 19.23 -27.23 32.75
CA GLY A 800 20.12 -26.15 33.20
C GLY A 800 20.15 -24.91 32.31
N TYR A 801 19.20 -24.76 31.38
CA TYR A 801 19.07 -23.53 30.61
C TYR A 801 18.42 -22.41 31.43
N LEU A 802 18.87 -21.17 31.22
CA LEU A 802 18.30 -19.97 31.80
C LEU A 802 17.31 -19.31 30.83
N GLU A 803 16.08 -19.06 31.27
CA GLU A 803 15.10 -18.28 30.50
C GLU A 803 15.49 -16.79 30.55
N VAL A 804 15.60 -16.14 29.39
CA VAL A 804 15.96 -14.72 29.26
C VAL A 804 14.95 -13.98 28.39
N GLU A 805 14.96 -12.66 28.47
CA GLU A 805 14.14 -11.79 27.62
C GLU A 805 15.05 -10.88 26.78
N THR A 806 14.83 -10.88 25.47
CA THR A 806 15.53 -9.97 24.54
C THR A 806 14.57 -8.94 23.95
N PRO A 807 15.06 -7.80 23.42
CA PRO A 807 14.19 -6.77 22.85
C PRO A 807 13.31 -7.31 21.72
N MET A 808 12.03 -6.90 21.69
CA MET A 808 11.12 -7.16 20.56
C MET A 808 11.13 -6.04 19.51
N LEU A 809 11.63 -4.86 19.86
CA LEU A 809 11.79 -3.71 18.98
C LEU A 809 13.28 -3.57 18.65
N HIS A 810 13.65 -3.77 17.39
CA HIS A 810 15.02 -3.70 16.91
C HIS A 810 15.24 -2.47 16.03
N PRO A 811 16.41 -1.81 16.10
CA PRO A 811 16.75 -0.73 15.17
C PRO A 811 17.14 -1.23 13.77
N VAL A 812 17.62 -2.48 13.69
CA VAL A 812 18.06 -3.18 12.48
C VAL A 812 17.43 -4.57 12.53
N HIS A 813 16.82 -5.06 11.45
CA HIS A 813 16.25 -6.41 11.43
C HIS A 813 17.29 -7.45 11.01
N GLY A 814 17.33 -8.57 11.72
CA GLY A 814 18.24 -9.69 11.45
C GLY A 814 17.86 -10.93 12.25
N GLY A 815 18.64 -12.01 12.10
CA GLY A 815 18.41 -13.29 12.76
C GLY A 815 17.47 -14.25 12.00
N ALA A 816 16.82 -13.81 10.92
CA ALA A 816 16.11 -14.67 9.98
C ALA A 816 16.01 -13.98 8.61
N ASN A 817 15.75 -14.75 7.55
CA ASN A 817 15.34 -14.21 6.26
C ASN A 817 13.82 -14.08 6.25
N ALA A 818 13.32 -12.90 6.60
CA ALA A 818 11.90 -12.63 6.72
C ALA A 818 11.64 -11.13 6.64
N ARG A 819 10.50 -10.74 6.06
CA ARG A 819 10.12 -9.33 5.99
C ARG A 819 9.66 -8.83 7.38
N PRO A 820 10.25 -7.77 7.95
CA PRO A 820 9.84 -7.28 9.26
C PRO A 820 8.58 -6.41 9.20
N PHE A 821 7.91 -6.26 10.35
CA PHE A 821 6.98 -5.15 10.56
C PHE A 821 7.77 -3.90 10.97
N ARG A 822 7.48 -2.76 10.34
CA ARG A 822 8.07 -1.46 10.67
C ARG A 822 7.11 -0.62 11.51
N THR A 823 7.64 0.05 12.51
CA THR A 823 6.93 0.99 13.39
C THR A 823 7.82 2.21 13.66
N HIS A 824 7.29 3.19 14.37
CA HIS A 824 7.97 4.43 14.71
C HIS A 824 7.89 4.70 16.22
N ILE A 825 9.01 5.08 16.85
CA ILE A 825 9.05 5.45 18.27
C ILE A 825 9.07 6.97 18.43
N ASN A 826 7.99 7.53 18.98
CA ASN A 826 7.86 8.98 19.17
C ASN A 826 8.92 9.59 20.09
N ALA A 827 9.45 8.83 21.06
CA ALA A 827 10.38 9.34 22.06
C ALA A 827 11.77 9.68 21.48
N TYR A 828 12.21 8.93 20.47
CA TYR A 828 13.53 9.09 19.84
C TYR A 828 13.44 9.50 18.37
N ASP A 829 12.21 9.56 17.82
CA ASP A 829 11.92 9.96 16.45
C ASP A 829 12.78 9.18 15.42
N LEU A 830 12.73 7.85 15.59
CA LEU A 830 13.39 6.85 14.75
C LEU A 830 12.45 5.69 14.43
N ASP A 831 12.74 4.99 13.34
CA ASP A 831 11.99 3.80 12.95
C ASP A 831 12.56 2.55 13.62
N LEU A 832 11.66 1.66 14.00
CA LEU A 832 11.98 0.39 14.63
C LEU A 832 11.31 -0.74 13.86
N TYR A 833 11.85 -1.93 14.01
CA TYR A 833 11.31 -3.17 13.47
C TYR A 833 10.85 -4.06 14.61
N LEU A 834 9.71 -4.74 14.44
CA LEU A 834 9.39 -5.87 15.31
C LEU A 834 10.31 -7.04 14.95
N ARG A 835 10.86 -7.71 15.96
CA ARG A 835 11.83 -8.78 15.77
C ARG A 835 11.25 -9.93 14.94
N ILE A 836 12.07 -10.43 14.02
CA ILE A 836 11.79 -11.65 13.25
C ILE A 836 12.35 -12.91 13.95
N ALA A 837 13.41 -12.74 14.75
CA ALA A 837 14.07 -13.74 15.59
C ALA A 837 14.84 -13.06 16.74
N PRO A 838 14.93 -13.66 17.95
CA PRO A 838 15.82 -13.19 19.02
C PRO A 838 17.30 -13.58 18.86
N GLU A 839 17.64 -14.43 17.88
CA GLU A 839 18.96 -15.04 17.65
C GLU A 839 20.16 -14.12 17.92
N LEU A 840 20.23 -12.94 17.28
CA LEU A 840 21.41 -12.07 17.40
C LEU A 840 21.63 -11.56 18.83
N TYR A 841 20.56 -11.36 19.61
CA TYR A 841 20.66 -10.95 21.01
C TYR A 841 21.02 -12.11 21.93
N LEU A 842 20.51 -13.31 21.66
CA LEU A 842 20.89 -14.50 22.42
C LEU A 842 22.38 -14.83 22.21
N LYS A 843 22.89 -14.71 20.98
CA LYS A 843 24.33 -14.82 20.69
C LYS A 843 25.18 -13.79 21.44
N ARG A 844 24.71 -12.56 21.62
CA ARG A 844 25.40 -11.54 22.46
C ARG A 844 25.50 -11.99 23.93
N LEU A 845 24.52 -12.72 24.46
CA LEU A 845 24.63 -13.31 25.80
C LEU A 845 25.67 -14.44 25.85
N MET A 846 25.79 -15.22 24.77
CA MET A 846 26.84 -16.24 24.67
C MET A 846 28.23 -15.61 24.67
N VAL A 847 28.43 -14.50 23.94
CA VAL A 847 29.65 -13.68 24.00
C VAL A 847 29.93 -13.20 25.43
N ALA A 848 28.89 -12.78 26.16
CA ALA A 848 29.02 -12.34 27.54
C ALA A 848 29.37 -13.47 28.54
N GLY A 849 29.44 -14.72 28.07
CA GLY A 849 29.80 -15.88 28.89
C GLY A 849 28.63 -16.63 29.50
N ALA A 850 27.40 -16.43 29.01
CA ALA A 850 26.27 -17.28 29.42
C ALA A 850 26.47 -18.71 28.87
N ASP A 851 26.31 -19.72 29.73
CA ASP A 851 26.54 -21.13 29.35
C ASP A 851 25.36 -21.71 28.56
N ARG A 852 24.12 -21.59 29.08
CA ARG A 852 22.90 -22.12 28.46
C ARG A 852 21.76 -21.14 28.63
N VAL A 853 21.22 -20.62 27.54
CA VAL A 853 20.12 -19.64 27.56
C VAL A 853 19.01 -20.05 26.61
N PHE A 854 17.78 -19.67 26.92
CA PHE A 854 16.67 -19.80 25.98
C PHE A 854 15.67 -18.67 26.15
N GLU A 855 14.90 -18.42 25.11
CA GLU A 855 13.76 -17.53 25.15
C GLU A 855 12.55 -18.20 24.50
N ILE A 856 11.43 -18.22 25.22
CA ILE A 856 10.11 -18.50 24.64
C ILE A 856 9.38 -17.18 24.49
N GLY A 857 9.31 -16.69 23.26
CA GLY A 857 8.81 -15.35 22.99
C GLY A 857 8.04 -15.24 21.68
N ARG A 858 7.59 -14.02 21.38
CA ARG A 858 6.88 -13.73 20.13
C ARG A 858 7.84 -13.26 19.04
N SER A 859 7.63 -13.75 17.83
CA SER A 859 8.27 -13.25 16.60
C SER A 859 7.21 -12.76 15.62
N PHE A 860 7.58 -11.79 14.80
CA PHE A 860 6.68 -11.08 13.91
C PHE A 860 7.23 -11.08 12.49
N ARG A 861 6.51 -11.71 11.55
CA ARG A 861 6.90 -11.78 10.13
C ARG A 861 5.77 -11.24 9.26
N ASN A 862 6.07 -10.23 8.45
CA ASN A 862 5.10 -9.50 7.62
C ASN A 862 4.89 -10.22 6.29
N GLU A 863 4.39 -11.45 6.39
CA GLU A 863 4.21 -12.42 5.31
C GLU A 863 2.72 -12.82 5.17
N GLY A 864 2.44 -13.80 4.30
CA GLY A 864 1.10 -14.35 4.13
C GLY A 864 0.60 -15.08 5.39
N ALA A 865 -0.72 -15.09 5.60
CA ALA A 865 -1.36 -15.85 6.68
C ALA A 865 -2.22 -16.98 6.11
N ASP A 866 -1.89 -18.22 6.42
CA ASP A 866 -2.55 -19.42 5.90
C ASP A 866 -2.90 -20.43 7.02
N ALA A 867 -2.87 -21.74 6.75
CA ALA A 867 -3.14 -22.81 7.72
C ALA A 867 -1.95 -23.13 8.64
N THR A 868 -0.73 -22.75 8.25
CA THR A 868 0.54 -23.02 8.94
C THR A 868 1.31 -21.73 9.30
N HIS A 869 1.00 -20.60 8.67
CA HIS A 869 1.62 -19.30 8.89
C HIS A 869 0.65 -18.31 9.53
N ASN A 870 1.12 -17.62 10.58
CA ASN A 870 0.45 -16.48 11.19
C ASN A 870 1.48 -15.36 11.39
N PRO A 871 1.16 -14.08 11.10
CA PRO A 871 2.15 -13.00 11.14
C PRO A 871 2.79 -12.76 12.51
N GLU A 872 2.11 -13.21 13.58
CA GLU A 872 2.60 -13.20 14.95
C GLU A 872 2.57 -14.65 15.49
N PHE A 873 3.71 -15.21 15.89
CA PHE A 873 3.79 -16.60 16.36
C PHE A 873 4.79 -16.76 17.51
N THR A 874 4.60 -17.80 18.31
CA THR A 874 5.46 -18.16 19.44
C THR A 874 6.59 -19.07 18.96
N MET A 875 7.81 -18.64 19.24
CA MET A 875 9.02 -19.39 18.93
C MET A 875 9.82 -19.62 20.21
N LEU A 876 10.46 -20.78 20.28
CA LEU A 876 11.54 -21.07 21.21
C LEU A 876 12.85 -20.88 20.46
N GLU A 877 13.79 -20.14 21.03
CA GLU A 877 15.20 -20.25 20.68
C GLU A 877 16.03 -20.62 21.90
N ALA A 878 16.98 -21.53 21.76
CA ALA A 878 17.86 -22.00 22.83
C ALA A 878 19.30 -22.12 22.34
N TYR A 879 20.25 -21.66 23.16
CA TYR A 879 21.68 -21.66 22.86
C TYR A 879 22.45 -22.32 24.00
N GLN A 880 23.44 -23.13 23.66
CA GLN A 880 24.32 -23.82 24.61
C GLN A 880 25.77 -23.73 24.18
N SER A 881 26.63 -23.24 25.08
CA SER A 881 28.07 -23.17 24.89
C SER A 881 28.69 -24.57 24.86
N TYR A 882 29.76 -24.71 24.07
CA TYR A 882 30.48 -25.96 23.80
C TYR A 882 29.59 -27.11 23.30
N ALA A 883 28.47 -26.79 22.66
CA ALA A 883 27.62 -27.73 21.95
C ALA A 883 27.67 -27.48 20.44
N ASP A 884 27.15 -28.43 19.68
CA ASP A 884 27.00 -28.35 18.23
C ASP A 884 25.58 -28.78 17.81
N TYR A 885 25.29 -28.74 16.51
CA TYR A 885 24.00 -29.18 15.99
C TYR A 885 23.63 -30.63 16.37
N THR A 886 24.58 -31.52 16.68
CA THR A 886 24.29 -32.92 17.07
C THR A 886 23.67 -32.95 18.46
N VAL A 887 24.23 -32.19 19.41
CA VAL A 887 23.67 -32.05 20.77
C VAL A 887 22.24 -31.50 20.71
N MET A 888 21.97 -30.56 19.80
CA MET A 888 20.63 -29.97 19.66
C MET A 888 19.57 -30.98 19.21
N LYS A 889 19.95 -32.09 18.54
CA LYS A 889 19.00 -33.17 18.18
C LYS A 889 18.43 -33.84 19.43
N GLU A 890 19.29 -34.15 20.40
CA GLU A 890 18.89 -34.76 21.67
C GLU A 890 18.01 -33.81 22.49
N VAL A 891 18.32 -32.51 22.46
CA VAL A 891 17.51 -31.49 23.15
C VAL A 891 16.10 -31.47 22.56
N VAL A 892 15.94 -31.30 21.25
CA VAL A 892 14.62 -31.18 20.63
C VAL A 892 13.78 -32.46 20.76
N GLN A 893 14.41 -33.63 20.75
CA GLN A 893 13.75 -34.92 20.98
C GLN A 893 13.04 -34.95 22.34
N ASP A 894 13.74 -34.60 23.41
CA ASP A 894 13.17 -34.51 24.75
C ASP A 894 12.02 -33.49 24.82
N LEU A 895 12.21 -32.32 24.21
CA LEU A 895 11.17 -31.27 24.19
C LEU A 895 9.88 -31.78 23.53
N ALA A 896 9.99 -32.42 22.37
CA ALA A 896 8.84 -32.94 21.64
C ALA A 896 8.12 -34.06 22.41
N VAL A 897 8.86 -35.01 22.96
CA VAL A 897 8.31 -36.15 23.72
C VAL A 897 7.62 -35.70 25.00
N HIS A 898 8.24 -34.79 25.77
CA HIS A 898 7.63 -34.27 27.00
C HIS A 898 6.42 -33.38 26.71
N ALA A 899 6.47 -32.56 25.65
CA ALA A 899 5.33 -31.77 25.20
C ALA A 899 4.14 -32.67 24.80
N ALA A 900 4.38 -33.77 24.08
CA ALA A 900 3.34 -34.73 23.69
C ALA A 900 2.67 -35.36 24.92
N LYS A 901 3.47 -35.86 25.87
CA LYS A 901 2.97 -36.46 27.12
C LYS A 901 2.13 -35.46 27.92
N ALA A 902 2.58 -34.21 28.05
CA ALA A 902 1.86 -33.18 28.80
C ALA A 902 0.57 -32.71 28.14
N ALA A 903 0.55 -32.62 26.80
CA ALA A 903 -0.60 -32.14 26.04
C ALA A 903 -1.68 -33.20 25.81
N LEU A 904 -1.27 -34.45 25.55
CA LEU A 904 -2.13 -35.52 25.06
C LEU A 904 -2.21 -36.72 26.03
N GLY A 905 -1.27 -36.84 26.97
CA GLY A 905 -1.13 -38.02 27.83
C GLY A 905 -0.46 -39.23 27.14
N THR A 906 0.07 -39.07 25.93
CA THR A 906 0.71 -40.13 25.13
C THR A 906 1.86 -39.56 24.29
N THR A 907 2.75 -40.42 23.80
CA THR A 907 3.81 -40.08 22.81
C THR A 907 3.40 -40.39 21.37
N VAL A 908 2.26 -41.06 21.18
CA VAL A 908 1.74 -41.44 19.88
C VAL A 908 0.90 -40.30 19.30
N ILE A 909 1.33 -39.80 18.15
CA ILE A 909 0.69 -38.71 17.41
C ILE A 909 0.22 -39.20 16.02
N ARG A 910 -0.73 -38.46 15.43
CA ARG A 910 -1.28 -38.78 14.11
C ARG A 910 -1.23 -37.55 13.20
N GLY A 911 -0.85 -37.77 11.96
CA GLY A 911 -0.78 -36.74 10.92
C GLY A 911 -1.05 -37.31 9.54
N THR A 912 -1.27 -36.43 8.57
CA THR A 912 -1.62 -36.81 7.19
C THR A 912 -0.53 -36.35 6.23
N VAL A 913 0.03 -37.28 5.46
CA VAL A 913 1.01 -36.99 4.40
C VAL A 913 0.55 -37.69 3.12
N GLY A 914 0.57 -36.99 1.99
CA GLY A 914 0.11 -37.55 0.71
C GLY A 914 -1.34 -38.06 0.72
N GLY A 915 -2.19 -37.55 1.61
CA GLY A 915 -3.58 -38.01 1.80
C GLY A 915 -3.73 -39.29 2.65
N VAL A 916 -2.64 -39.85 3.17
CA VAL A 916 -2.63 -41.03 4.03
C VAL A 916 -2.41 -40.63 5.49
N VAL A 917 -3.17 -41.21 6.41
CA VAL A 917 -3.00 -40.99 7.85
C VAL A 917 -1.89 -41.90 8.38
N HIS A 918 -0.91 -41.30 9.02
CA HIS A 918 0.22 -41.99 9.67
C HIS A 918 0.10 -41.88 11.18
N GLU A 919 0.49 -42.94 11.87
CA GLU A 919 0.64 -42.97 13.32
C GLU A 919 2.14 -43.10 13.65
N VAL A 920 2.62 -42.21 14.51
CA VAL A 920 4.04 -42.08 14.86
C VAL A 920 4.15 -42.06 16.37
N ASP A 921 5.01 -42.92 16.92
CA ASP A 921 5.45 -42.81 18.31
C ASP A 921 6.71 -41.94 18.38
N LEU A 922 6.59 -40.75 18.98
CA LEU A 922 7.70 -39.83 19.13
C LEU A 922 8.83 -40.38 20.02
N ALA A 923 8.55 -41.40 20.83
CA ALA A 923 9.56 -42.06 21.66
C ALA A 923 10.49 -43.02 20.87
N ALA A 924 10.15 -43.33 19.61
CA ALA A 924 11.00 -44.14 18.75
C ALA A 924 12.24 -43.35 18.27
N PRO A 925 13.35 -44.01 17.89
CA PRO A 925 14.51 -43.34 17.32
C PRO A 925 14.18 -42.59 16.01
N TRP A 926 14.70 -41.38 15.85
CA TRP A 926 14.44 -40.56 14.66
C TRP A 926 15.51 -40.75 13.59
N ARG A 927 15.10 -40.72 12.32
CA ARG A 927 16.02 -40.87 11.18
C ARG A 927 16.89 -39.62 11.04
N THR A 928 18.15 -39.79 10.66
CA THR A 928 19.06 -38.69 10.27
C THR A 928 19.59 -38.97 8.88
N VAL A 929 19.53 -37.98 7.98
CA VAL A 929 20.01 -38.08 6.59
C VAL A 929 20.53 -36.71 6.13
N SER A 930 21.54 -36.64 5.27
CA SER A 930 21.99 -35.36 4.71
C SER A 930 21.03 -34.89 3.61
N VAL A 931 20.98 -33.58 3.33
CA VAL A 931 20.14 -33.03 2.25
C VAL A 931 20.55 -33.61 0.90
N CYS A 932 21.85 -33.76 0.65
CA CYS A 932 22.38 -34.38 -0.57
C CYS A 932 21.97 -35.85 -0.69
N ASP A 933 22.12 -36.64 0.39
CA ASP A 933 21.71 -38.05 0.39
C ASP A 933 20.20 -38.20 0.19
N ALA A 934 19.40 -37.33 0.80
CA ALA A 934 17.95 -37.35 0.64
C ALA A 934 17.54 -37.08 -0.81
N VAL A 935 18.17 -36.12 -1.48
CA VAL A 935 17.95 -35.86 -2.91
C VAL A 935 18.42 -37.05 -3.75
N ALA A 936 19.60 -37.62 -3.44
CA ALA A 936 20.15 -38.76 -4.16
C ALA A 936 19.25 -40.00 -4.08
N GLU A 937 18.70 -40.31 -2.90
CA GLU A 937 17.76 -41.42 -2.69
C GLU A 937 16.50 -41.29 -3.55
N HIS A 938 15.93 -40.08 -3.67
CA HIS A 938 14.71 -39.85 -4.45
C HIS A 938 14.97 -39.81 -5.96
N LEU A 939 16.14 -39.31 -6.39
CA LEU A 939 16.55 -39.30 -7.79
C LEU A 939 17.03 -40.67 -8.29
N GLY A 940 17.52 -41.53 -7.39
CA GLY A 940 18.22 -42.76 -7.74
C GLY A 940 19.62 -42.54 -8.32
N GLU A 941 20.17 -41.34 -8.16
CA GLU A 941 21.46 -40.90 -8.70
C GLU A 941 22.28 -40.18 -7.64
N PRO A 942 23.62 -40.28 -7.65
CA PRO A 942 24.46 -39.65 -6.64
C PRO A 942 24.39 -38.12 -6.74
N VAL A 943 24.18 -37.46 -5.60
CA VAL A 943 24.24 -36.00 -5.44
C VAL A 943 25.12 -35.72 -4.23
N ASP A 944 26.15 -34.89 -4.44
CA ASP A 944 27.11 -34.49 -3.41
C ASP A 944 27.69 -33.09 -3.72
N ALA A 945 28.59 -32.61 -2.86
CA ALA A 945 29.27 -31.33 -3.01
C ALA A 945 30.14 -31.21 -4.29
N SER A 946 30.49 -32.32 -4.94
CA SER A 946 31.25 -32.33 -6.20
C SER A 946 30.35 -32.30 -7.45
N THR A 947 29.04 -32.46 -7.27
CA THR A 947 28.07 -32.49 -8.35
C THR A 947 27.98 -31.13 -9.04
N SER A 948 28.13 -31.11 -10.37
CA SER A 948 28.15 -29.87 -11.13
C SER A 948 26.78 -29.18 -11.18
N LEU A 949 26.76 -27.84 -11.24
CA LEU A 949 25.52 -27.07 -11.37
C LEU A 949 24.71 -27.48 -12.60
N GLY A 950 25.36 -27.76 -13.73
CA GLY A 950 24.69 -28.22 -14.96
C GLY A 950 23.99 -29.57 -14.78
N THR A 951 24.55 -30.47 -13.97
CA THR A 951 23.90 -31.75 -13.63
C THR A 951 22.65 -31.54 -12.78
N LEU A 952 22.73 -30.67 -11.76
CA LEU A 952 21.57 -30.32 -10.92
C LEU A 952 20.46 -29.65 -11.74
N GLN A 953 20.82 -28.79 -12.69
CA GLN A 953 19.87 -28.16 -13.62
C GLN A 953 19.17 -29.20 -14.49
N ALA A 954 19.90 -30.19 -15.00
CA ALA A 954 19.32 -31.30 -15.74
C ALA A 954 18.36 -32.15 -14.88
N PHE A 955 18.66 -32.34 -13.59
CA PHE A 955 17.74 -32.99 -12.66
C PHE A 955 16.48 -32.17 -12.41
N ALA A 956 16.60 -30.85 -12.22
CA ALA A 956 15.46 -29.96 -12.07
C ALA A 956 14.57 -29.95 -13.34
N ASP A 957 15.18 -29.88 -14.53
CA ASP A 957 14.49 -29.98 -15.81
C ASP A 957 13.73 -31.31 -15.95
N ARG A 958 14.35 -32.44 -15.55
CA ARG A 958 13.72 -33.76 -15.57
C ARG A 958 12.49 -33.86 -14.65
N LEU A 959 12.52 -33.14 -13.53
CA LEU A 959 11.42 -33.08 -12.57
C LEU A 959 10.35 -32.03 -12.92
N ASN A 960 10.56 -31.25 -13.98
CA ASN A 960 9.77 -30.05 -14.29
C ASN A 960 9.73 -29.04 -13.13
N LEU A 961 10.82 -28.96 -12.36
CA LEU A 961 10.98 -27.98 -11.29
C LEU A 961 11.44 -26.65 -11.90
N ALA A 962 10.65 -25.60 -11.73
CA ALA A 962 11.03 -24.26 -12.19
C ALA A 962 12.15 -23.71 -11.30
N TYR A 963 13.24 -23.24 -11.91
CA TYR A 963 14.36 -22.59 -11.23
C TYR A 963 14.81 -21.33 -11.97
N ASP A 964 15.47 -20.40 -11.27
CA ASP A 964 16.13 -19.25 -11.90
C ASP A 964 17.52 -19.68 -12.41
N PRO A 965 17.87 -19.43 -13.68
CA PRO A 965 19.22 -19.69 -14.20
C PRO A 965 20.35 -18.99 -13.43
N ALA A 966 20.05 -17.94 -12.66
CA ALA A 966 21.01 -17.25 -11.82
C ALA A 966 21.29 -17.95 -10.48
N TRP A 967 20.53 -18.99 -10.11
CA TRP A 967 20.73 -19.70 -8.86
C TRP A 967 22.07 -20.46 -8.82
N GLY A 968 22.74 -20.36 -7.67
CA GLY A 968 23.93 -21.14 -7.35
C GLY A 968 23.63 -22.60 -7.04
N TRP A 969 24.70 -23.35 -6.79
CA TRP A 969 24.62 -24.77 -6.45
C TRP A 969 23.77 -25.01 -5.20
N GLY A 970 23.95 -24.21 -4.15
CA GLY A 970 23.28 -24.44 -2.88
C GLY A 970 21.79 -24.16 -2.94
N THR A 971 21.42 -23.05 -3.56
CA THR A 971 20.01 -22.69 -3.77
C THR A 971 19.26 -23.77 -4.56
N LEU A 972 19.88 -24.32 -5.61
CA LEU A 972 19.25 -25.36 -6.41
C LEU A 972 19.13 -26.71 -5.66
N VAL A 973 20.15 -27.11 -4.90
CA VAL A 973 20.08 -28.32 -4.05
C VAL A 973 18.96 -28.20 -3.01
N GLN A 974 18.83 -27.04 -2.36
CA GLN A 974 17.77 -26.81 -1.40
C GLN A 974 16.38 -26.98 -2.03
N HIS A 975 16.13 -26.37 -3.19
CA HIS A 975 14.84 -26.51 -3.87
C HIS A 975 14.55 -27.93 -4.35
N LEU A 976 15.58 -28.69 -4.78
CA LEU A 976 15.41 -30.11 -5.09
C LEU A 976 14.99 -30.91 -3.85
N TYR A 977 15.58 -30.63 -2.70
CA TYR A 977 15.21 -31.25 -1.42
C TYR A 977 13.78 -30.91 -1.01
N GLU A 978 13.39 -29.63 -1.04
CA GLU A 978 12.03 -29.17 -0.71
C GLU A 978 10.98 -29.87 -1.58
N HIS A 979 11.29 -30.06 -2.87
CA HIS A 979 10.39 -30.72 -3.82
C HIS A 979 10.28 -32.24 -3.61
N LEU A 980 11.40 -32.92 -3.34
CA LEU A 980 11.48 -34.38 -3.36
C LEU A 980 11.22 -35.03 -2.00
N ALA A 981 11.78 -34.46 -0.92
CA ALA A 981 11.88 -35.13 0.36
C ALA A 981 11.02 -34.50 1.47
N GLU A 982 10.92 -33.17 1.53
CA GLU A 982 10.25 -32.50 2.65
C GLU A 982 8.77 -32.90 2.75
N GLY A 983 7.98 -32.64 1.70
CA GLY A 983 6.54 -32.88 1.70
C GLY A 983 6.09 -34.35 1.74
N THR A 984 7.01 -35.29 1.51
CA THR A 984 6.73 -36.74 1.47
C THR A 984 7.10 -37.46 2.78
N THR A 985 7.82 -36.78 3.68
CA THR A 985 8.35 -37.37 4.92
C THR A 985 7.28 -37.49 6.00
N ALA A 986 6.86 -38.73 6.33
CA ALA A 986 5.91 -38.97 7.42
C ALA A 986 6.56 -39.10 8.81
N GLN A 987 7.67 -39.84 8.91
CA GLN A 987 8.35 -40.12 10.19
C GLN A 987 9.24 -38.95 10.63
N PRO A 988 9.47 -38.75 11.95
CA PRO A 988 10.42 -37.76 12.43
C PRO A 988 11.81 -37.98 11.84
N THR A 989 12.25 -37.02 11.05
CA THR A 989 13.49 -37.11 10.28
C THR A 989 14.26 -35.80 10.40
N PHE A 990 15.53 -35.89 10.80
CA PHE A 990 16.50 -34.81 10.70
C PHE A 990 17.13 -34.83 9.32
N PHE A 991 16.87 -33.79 8.54
CA PHE A 991 17.65 -33.49 7.34
C PHE A 991 18.82 -32.61 7.76
N THR A 992 20.03 -32.99 7.38
CA THR A 992 21.28 -32.42 7.91
C THR A 992 22.20 -31.92 6.81
N ASP A 993 23.19 -31.12 7.17
CA ASP A 993 24.27 -30.68 6.30
C ASP A 993 23.76 -29.89 5.08
N PHE A 994 22.98 -28.84 5.34
CA PHE A 994 22.44 -27.95 4.32
C PHE A 994 23.54 -27.17 3.58
N PRO A 995 23.29 -26.69 2.35
CA PRO A 995 24.23 -25.84 1.64
C PRO A 995 24.62 -24.60 2.45
N ALA A 996 25.92 -24.30 2.49
CA ALA A 996 26.44 -23.12 3.20
C ALA A 996 25.95 -21.81 2.56
N GLU A 997 25.66 -21.81 1.25
CA GLU A 997 25.15 -20.65 0.50
C GLU A 997 23.87 -20.08 1.12
N THR A 998 22.95 -20.95 1.57
CA THR A 998 21.62 -20.58 2.09
C THR A 998 21.56 -20.51 3.62
N SER A 999 22.70 -20.67 4.30
CA SER A 999 22.80 -20.72 5.77
C SER A 999 23.75 -19.63 6.31
N PRO A 1000 23.36 -18.34 6.25
CA PRO A 1000 24.27 -17.20 6.48
C PRO A 1000 24.75 -17.02 7.92
N LEU A 1001 24.04 -17.61 8.90
CA LEU A 1001 24.36 -17.54 10.33
C LEU A 1001 24.93 -18.86 10.87
N THR A 1002 25.09 -19.86 10.01
CA THR A 1002 25.53 -21.20 10.40
C THR A 1002 27.00 -21.42 10.06
N ARG A 1003 27.70 -22.14 10.93
CA ARG A 1003 29.09 -22.52 10.69
C ARG A 1003 29.20 -23.45 9.47
N PRO A 1004 30.17 -23.22 8.55
CA PRO A 1004 30.49 -24.19 7.51
C PRO A 1004 30.80 -25.57 8.09
N HIS A 1005 30.50 -26.63 7.34
CA HIS A 1005 30.73 -28.00 7.77
C HIS A 1005 32.21 -28.25 8.01
N ARG A 1006 32.55 -28.91 9.12
CA ARG A 1006 33.95 -29.14 9.55
C ARG A 1006 34.84 -29.85 8.52
N SER A 1007 34.26 -30.61 7.59
CA SER A 1007 34.98 -31.33 6.54
C SER A 1007 34.57 -30.99 5.10
N LEU A 1008 33.43 -30.32 4.88
CA LEU A 1008 32.85 -30.11 3.56
C LEU A 1008 32.42 -28.63 3.39
N PRO A 1009 33.31 -27.75 2.90
CA PRO A 1009 33.09 -26.29 2.95
C PRO A 1009 31.84 -25.77 2.20
N LEU A 1010 31.29 -26.53 1.25
CA LEU A 1010 30.06 -26.17 0.52
C LEU A 1010 28.79 -26.42 1.35
N LEU A 1011 28.90 -27.15 2.45
CA LEU A 1011 27.80 -27.46 3.37
C LEU A 1011 28.01 -26.70 4.70
N ALA A 1012 26.96 -26.65 5.52
CA ALA A 1012 26.91 -26.02 6.83
C ALA A 1012 26.36 -27.01 7.86
N GLU A 1013 26.82 -26.92 9.11
CA GLU A 1013 26.34 -27.79 10.20
C GLU A 1013 24.96 -27.32 10.69
N ARG A 1014 23.95 -27.57 9.87
CA ARG A 1014 22.54 -27.26 10.09
C ARG A 1014 21.72 -28.52 9.99
N TRP A 1015 20.64 -28.60 10.75
CA TRP A 1015 19.56 -29.54 10.46
C TRP A 1015 18.19 -28.90 10.56
N ASP A 1016 17.26 -29.42 9.79
CA ASP A 1016 15.83 -29.14 9.89
C ASP A 1016 15.10 -30.45 10.26
N LEU A 1017 14.17 -30.36 11.22
CA LEU A 1017 13.36 -31.47 11.70
C LEU A 1017 12.01 -31.46 10.98
N ILE A 1018 11.77 -32.50 10.17
CA ILE A 1018 10.52 -32.68 9.46
C ILE A 1018 9.70 -33.79 10.14
N ILE A 1019 8.44 -33.50 10.42
CA ILE A 1019 7.46 -34.46 10.93
C ILE A 1019 6.15 -34.23 10.18
N PHE A 1020 5.56 -35.29 9.62
CA PHE A 1020 4.35 -35.21 8.79
C PHE A 1020 4.42 -34.18 7.64
N GLY A 1021 5.56 -34.12 6.96
CA GLY A 1021 5.79 -33.26 5.82
C GLY A 1021 5.83 -31.77 6.16
N SER A 1022 6.12 -31.43 7.42
CA SER A 1022 6.22 -30.05 7.89
C SER A 1022 7.44 -29.87 8.80
N GLU A 1023 8.13 -28.74 8.61
CA GLU A 1023 9.25 -28.31 9.43
C GLU A 1023 8.80 -27.87 10.83
N VAL A 1024 9.29 -28.55 11.86
CA VAL A 1024 8.95 -28.30 13.28
C VAL A 1024 10.01 -27.42 13.96
N GLY A 1025 11.27 -27.55 13.57
CA GLY A 1025 12.37 -26.76 14.11
C GLY A 1025 13.67 -26.98 13.36
N THR A 1026 14.66 -26.16 13.66
CA THR A 1026 15.95 -26.09 13.01
C THR A 1026 17.04 -25.86 14.05
N ALA A 1027 18.26 -26.33 13.81
CA ALA A 1027 19.39 -26.06 14.71
C ALA A 1027 20.72 -26.03 13.99
N TYR A 1028 21.66 -25.30 14.58
CA TYR A 1028 22.95 -24.94 13.99
C TYR A 1028 24.09 -25.24 14.96
N SER A 1029 25.25 -25.58 14.40
CA SER A 1029 26.51 -25.16 15.00
C SER A 1029 26.71 -23.69 14.60
N GLU A 1030 26.71 -22.80 15.58
CA GLU A 1030 26.65 -21.36 15.33
C GLU A 1030 27.92 -20.83 14.67
N LEU A 1031 27.76 -19.90 13.73
CA LEU A 1031 28.88 -19.17 13.16
C LEU A 1031 29.41 -18.16 14.18
N VAL A 1032 30.55 -18.49 14.78
CA VAL A 1032 31.22 -17.66 15.80
C VAL A 1032 32.41 -16.87 15.25
N ASP A 1033 32.81 -17.10 14.00
CA ASP A 1033 33.88 -16.36 13.32
C ASP A 1033 33.34 -14.99 12.87
N PRO A 1034 33.79 -13.87 13.47
CA PRO A 1034 33.28 -12.54 13.14
C PRO A 1034 33.67 -12.08 11.72
N VAL A 1035 34.80 -12.55 11.18
CA VAL A 1035 35.26 -12.18 9.84
C VAL A 1035 34.34 -12.79 8.79
N LEU A 1036 34.13 -14.11 8.90
CA LEU A 1036 33.21 -14.80 8.00
C LEU A 1036 31.76 -14.32 8.20
N GLN A 1037 31.34 -14.06 9.43
CA GLN A 1037 30.00 -13.54 9.70
C GLN A 1037 29.77 -12.17 9.04
N ARG A 1038 30.78 -11.30 9.05
CA ARG A 1038 30.76 -10.00 8.36
C ARG A 1038 30.61 -10.17 6.85
N GLU A 1039 31.35 -11.08 6.24
CA GLU A 1039 31.23 -11.39 4.80
C GLU A 1039 29.80 -11.84 4.44
N ARG A 1040 29.20 -12.72 5.25
CA ARG A 1040 27.83 -13.22 5.06
C ARG A 1040 26.77 -12.13 5.19
N LEU A 1041 26.84 -11.31 6.25
CA LEU A 1041 25.89 -10.21 6.44
C LEU A 1041 26.06 -9.12 5.38
N THR A 1042 27.28 -8.87 4.91
CA THR A 1042 27.53 -7.93 3.80
C THR A 1042 26.90 -8.44 2.51
N ALA A 1043 27.04 -9.74 2.20
CA ALA A 1043 26.41 -10.34 1.03
C ALA A 1043 24.87 -10.27 1.11
N GLN A 1044 24.28 -10.52 2.28
CA GLN A 1044 22.83 -10.38 2.51
C GLN A 1044 22.37 -8.92 2.36
N SER A 1045 23.11 -7.96 2.92
CA SER A 1045 22.77 -6.54 2.78
C SER A 1045 22.85 -6.06 1.32
N LEU A 1046 23.80 -6.57 0.53
CA LEU A 1046 23.86 -6.31 -0.91
C LEU A 1046 22.69 -6.94 -1.66
N ALA A 1047 22.24 -8.15 -1.28
CA ALA A 1047 21.03 -8.76 -1.83
C ALA A 1047 19.77 -7.92 -1.50
N ALA A 1048 19.68 -7.39 -0.28
CA ALA A 1048 18.62 -6.47 0.13
C ALA A 1048 18.60 -5.20 -0.73
N ALA A 1049 19.78 -4.59 -0.97
CA ALA A 1049 19.93 -3.46 -1.88
C ALA A 1049 19.59 -3.82 -3.34
N GLY A 1050 19.77 -5.08 -3.73
CA GLY A 1050 19.37 -5.66 -5.00
C GLY A 1050 17.85 -5.87 -5.16
N GLY A 1051 17.07 -5.67 -4.11
CA GLY A 1051 15.61 -5.72 -4.12
C GLY A 1051 14.98 -6.92 -3.41
N ASP A 1052 15.76 -7.71 -2.65
CA ASP A 1052 15.23 -8.77 -1.79
C ASP A 1052 14.71 -8.19 -0.46
N PRO A 1053 13.39 -8.18 -0.21
CA PRO A 1053 12.82 -7.60 1.01
C PRO A 1053 12.97 -8.49 2.26
N GLU A 1054 13.45 -9.73 2.12
CA GLU A 1054 13.59 -10.70 3.21
C GLU A 1054 15.05 -10.84 3.69
N ALA A 1055 16.01 -10.37 2.88
CA ALA A 1055 17.42 -10.39 3.22
C ALA A 1055 17.75 -9.56 4.48
N MET A 1056 18.74 -10.05 5.24
CA MET A 1056 19.16 -9.43 6.50
C MET A 1056 19.93 -8.12 6.27
N GLU A 1057 19.76 -7.18 7.20
CA GLU A 1057 20.60 -5.98 7.27
C GLU A 1057 21.92 -6.26 8.02
N LEU A 1058 22.94 -5.45 7.73
CA LEU A 1058 24.23 -5.53 8.40
C LEU A 1058 24.13 -4.94 9.82
N ASP A 1059 24.18 -5.79 10.84
CA ASP A 1059 24.22 -5.38 12.26
C ASP A 1059 25.68 -5.25 12.75
N GLU A 1060 26.23 -4.04 12.68
CA GLU A 1060 27.59 -3.76 13.17
C GLU A 1060 27.76 -3.97 14.68
N ALA A 1061 26.71 -3.71 15.48
CA ALA A 1061 26.79 -3.91 16.93
C ALA A 1061 26.84 -5.40 17.28
N PHE A 1062 26.22 -6.26 16.48
CA PHE A 1062 26.36 -7.71 16.60
C PHE A 1062 27.76 -8.19 16.23
N LEU A 1063 28.33 -7.71 15.11
CA LEU A 1063 29.68 -8.06 14.69
C LEU A 1063 30.72 -7.63 15.73
N GLN A 1064 30.62 -6.41 16.26
CA GLN A 1064 31.49 -5.93 17.35
C GLN A 1064 31.40 -6.80 18.61
N ALA A 1065 30.23 -7.37 18.91
CA ALA A 1065 30.10 -8.31 20.00
C ALA A 1065 30.81 -9.64 19.69
N LEU A 1066 30.60 -10.21 18.50
CA LEU A 1066 31.30 -11.44 18.09
C LEU A 1066 32.83 -11.28 18.07
N GLU A 1067 33.33 -10.10 17.74
CA GLU A 1067 34.77 -9.76 17.79
C GLU A 1067 35.37 -9.85 19.20
N GLN A 1068 34.55 -9.81 20.27
CA GLN A 1068 34.99 -10.06 21.65
C GLN A 1068 35.17 -11.56 21.96
N GLY A 1069 34.77 -12.44 21.04
CA GLY A 1069 34.89 -13.88 21.14
C GLY A 1069 33.62 -14.54 21.67
N MET A 1070 32.92 -15.26 20.80
CA MET A 1070 31.83 -16.16 21.18
C MET A 1070 32.38 -17.60 21.28
N PRO A 1071 32.09 -18.36 22.35
CA PRO A 1071 32.48 -19.77 22.41
C PRO A 1071 31.73 -20.59 21.34
N PRO A 1072 32.30 -21.71 20.86
CA PRO A 1072 31.56 -22.64 20.00
C PRO A 1072 30.21 -22.98 20.64
N THR A 1073 29.12 -22.81 19.90
CA THR A 1073 27.77 -22.85 20.48
C THR A 1073 26.84 -23.62 19.55
N GLY A 1074 25.96 -24.42 20.12
CA GLY A 1074 24.81 -24.98 19.41
C GLY A 1074 23.59 -24.10 19.65
N GLY A 1075 22.87 -23.73 18.59
CA GLY A 1075 21.61 -22.99 18.69
C GLY A 1075 20.46 -23.77 18.08
N LEU A 1076 19.27 -23.67 18.68
CA LEU A 1076 18.06 -24.41 18.35
C LEU A 1076 16.88 -23.44 18.25
N GLY A 1077 16.18 -23.45 17.12
CA GLY A 1077 14.93 -22.74 16.89
C GLY A 1077 13.76 -23.72 16.73
N VAL A 1078 12.66 -23.53 17.47
CA VAL A 1078 11.45 -24.36 17.37
C VAL A 1078 10.21 -23.47 17.34
N GLY A 1079 9.39 -23.63 16.29
CA GLY A 1079 8.08 -22.99 16.23
C GLY A 1079 7.12 -23.69 17.19
N LEU A 1080 6.84 -23.12 18.36
CA LEU A 1080 5.97 -23.77 19.36
C LEU A 1080 4.53 -23.90 18.86
N ASP A 1081 4.07 -23.00 18.00
CA ASP A 1081 2.80 -23.14 17.29
C ASP A 1081 2.77 -24.39 16.41
N ARG A 1082 3.82 -24.61 15.60
CA ARG A 1082 3.97 -25.78 14.73
C ARG A 1082 4.10 -27.07 15.55
N LEU A 1083 4.83 -27.05 16.66
CA LEU A 1083 4.90 -28.17 17.61
C LEU A 1083 3.48 -28.55 18.08
N VAL A 1084 2.68 -27.59 18.55
CA VAL A 1084 1.32 -27.87 19.02
C VAL A 1084 0.41 -28.34 17.87
N MET A 1085 0.55 -27.78 16.67
CA MET A 1085 -0.17 -28.26 15.49
C MET A 1085 0.16 -29.72 15.18
N MET A 1086 1.45 -30.07 15.17
CA MET A 1086 1.93 -31.43 14.93
C MET A 1086 1.39 -32.41 15.99
N LEU A 1087 1.41 -32.03 17.27
CA LEU A 1087 0.88 -32.86 18.35
C LEU A 1087 -0.64 -33.09 18.22
N THR A 1088 -1.39 -32.08 17.79
CA THR A 1088 -2.86 -32.10 17.84
C THR A 1088 -3.54 -32.37 16.50
N GLY A 1089 -2.81 -32.34 15.38
CA GLY A 1089 -3.34 -32.39 14.02
C GLY A 1089 -4.21 -31.17 13.63
N ALA A 1090 -4.15 -30.08 14.41
CA ALA A 1090 -4.94 -28.87 14.18
C ALA A 1090 -4.17 -27.82 13.38
N SER A 1091 -4.89 -26.91 12.73
CA SER A 1091 -4.26 -25.77 12.03
C SER A 1091 -3.75 -24.70 13.00
N ILE A 1092 -2.83 -23.82 12.56
CA ILE A 1092 -2.29 -22.74 13.41
C ILE A 1092 -3.40 -21.82 13.95
N ARG A 1093 -4.44 -21.60 13.14
CA ARG A 1093 -5.59 -20.78 13.50
C ARG A 1093 -6.48 -21.44 14.56
N GLU A 1094 -6.42 -22.75 14.71
CA GLU A 1094 -7.13 -23.47 15.77
C GLU A 1094 -6.31 -23.55 17.06
N THR A 1095 -4.98 -23.63 16.96
CA THR A 1095 -4.09 -23.72 18.13
C THR A 1095 -3.87 -22.36 18.80
N ILE A 1096 -3.79 -21.27 18.03
CA ILE A 1096 -3.74 -19.90 18.57
C ILE A 1096 -5.13 -19.53 19.09
N THR A 1097 -5.19 -19.01 20.32
CA THR A 1097 -6.46 -18.63 20.95
C THR A 1097 -7.15 -17.51 20.15
N PHE A 1098 -6.44 -16.42 19.87
CA PHE A 1098 -6.96 -15.27 19.11
C PHE A 1098 -6.05 -14.96 17.91
N PRO A 1099 -6.13 -15.73 16.82
CA PRO A 1099 -5.30 -15.45 15.65
C PRO A 1099 -5.82 -14.20 14.92
N LEU A 1100 -4.93 -13.54 14.18
CA LEU A 1100 -5.26 -12.34 13.43
C LEU A 1100 -6.25 -12.68 12.30
N VAL A 1101 -7.32 -11.88 12.20
CA VAL A 1101 -8.35 -12.02 11.16
C VAL A 1101 -8.52 -10.71 10.41
N ARG A 1102 -8.68 -10.79 9.09
CA ARG A 1102 -8.94 -9.61 8.27
C ARG A 1102 -10.24 -8.93 8.72
N PRO A 1103 -10.26 -7.63 9.06
CA PRO A 1103 -11.50 -6.93 9.42
C PRO A 1103 -12.48 -6.86 8.24
N GLY A 1104 -13.80 -6.96 8.50
CA GLY A 1104 -14.85 -6.54 7.56
C GLY A 1104 -15.16 -7.46 6.37
N LYS A 1105 -15.46 -8.74 6.61
CA LYS A 1105 -16.37 -9.48 5.72
C LYS A 1105 -17.77 -9.47 6.30
#